data_AF-A0A356FBD4-F1
#
_entry.id   AF-A0A356FBD4-F1
#
_cell.length_a   1.000
_cell.length_b   1.000
_cell.length_c   1.000
_cell.angle_alpha   90.00
_cell.angle_beta   90.00
_cell.angle_gamma   90.00
#
_symmetry.space_group_name_H-M   'P 1'
#
loop_
_entity.id
_entity.type
_entity.pdbx_description
1 polymer ?
#
loop_
_entity_poly.entity_id
_entity_poly.type
_entity_poly.pdbx_seq_one_letter_code
_entity_poly.pdbx_strand_id
1 'polypeptide(L)'
;MLEAAKVKQIILRRSESEAYANWAKWLRKEGRPGASLEAGDARATAEMALAMWCRTPHVKLEGKRPMPAMAHRHLVMAARADASFAPIYPYLLASYIRTNALDQAELGPLNEELEIYLRAQEAGFSSPDLDFRIGMILSRRLRMAEGAVKFFERVLAAGEETSAANRSQRRRARQLLSAAYMRRGEPAKALGLYEALLQPELTGDLNFEGLYNSAVILTRMGGAEKTMLARDRFAEAQKLQPDFLDVELRLAALDYAGGKSKEAGKRIKAYLGKVPDDLQARVDQAILDITEGRFTKAENSLRKALDDTGNPEISMRARLGLGSIQELRGKLPEAEAHYRSAINLSTTNPLPGLMLATILVRQDRTDEAAELVTSIRSAHVASQAVFGACSRLQALIDARKGEGARSSSNLEFAVDVSPEDPAVLEAAGLAFLRQGKLEQGLSYLARANKLQEGRPATLNGLGYYNYIQGQHAEAAAFFDQTLAALKKNSSGKKGKETAFAMGAKAYATHARNLVRDLEVLQVWVDEFESSAEDLIDGWNEIELYGIDVAPAESNVVFKGRQQKSPDGESGIRLLRVYRSRDLERVAVRLRIDSGNVVPSLSLTGPDGTRSALSALSLYRDFDGRVRVRLRSNKGEWIEPEESAAAGEGTVKGAAYVGNVTWAADTNFHTLEIRKARTSRGATKSNMFDLYFDGEPVAREVQVPGLSTSYQLSVMARTDALGNEYSVTVDNFKVYRAKAKKKK
;
A
#
# COMPACT_ATOMS: atom_id res chain seq x y z
N MET A 1 29.27 -52.88 -12.82
CA MET A 1 30.49 -52.98 -11.98
C MET A 1 31.54 -53.94 -12.54
N LEU A 2 31.15 -55.15 -12.99
CA LEU A 2 32.12 -56.14 -13.53
C LEU A 2 32.83 -55.69 -14.84
N GLU A 3 32.17 -54.90 -15.69
CA GLU A 3 32.78 -54.41 -16.95
C GLU A 3 33.74 -53.23 -16.73
N ALA A 4 33.42 -52.30 -15.83
CA ALA A 4 34.30 -51.18 -15.48
C ALA A 4 35.62 -51.64 -14.83
N ALA A 5 35.57 -52.69 -14.00
CA ALA A 5 36.76 -53.29 -13.39
C ALA A 5 37.67 -53.98 -14.43
N LYS A 6 37.10 -54.59 -15.48
CA LYS A 6 37.85 -55.16 -16.61
C LYS A 6 38.49 -54.07 -17.46
N VAL A 7 37.79 -52.97 -17.73
CA VAL A 7 38.32 -51.80 -18.44
C VAL A 7 39.51 -51.21 -17.68
N LYS A 8 39.39 -51.01 -16.36
CA LYS A 8 40.49 -50.53 -15.50
C LYS A 8 41.74 -51.43 -15.53
N GLN A 9 41.58 -52.75 -15.53
CA GLN A 9 42.71 -53.70 -15.64
C GLN A 9 43.39 -53.73 -17.02
N ILE A 10 42.66 -53.40 -18.08
CA ILE A 10 43.18 -53.36 -19.46
C ILE A 10 43.96 -52.06 -19.71
N ILE A 11 43.48 -50.93 -19.16
CA ILE A 11 44.10 -49.60 -19.26
C ILE A 11 45.50 -49.56 -18.65
N LEU A 12 45.70 -50.22 -17.51
CA LEU A 12 46.93 -50.18 -16.72
C LEU A 12 48.07 -51.09 -17.24
N ARG A 13 47.88 -51.82 -18.35
CA ARG A 13 48.79 -52.92 -18.78
C ARG A 13 49.68 -52.67 -20.01
N ARG A 14 49.60 -51.53 -20.70
CA ARG A 14 50.47 -51.28 -21.89
C ARG A 14 51.12 -49.91 -21.86
N SER A 15 52.43 -49.88 -22.12
CA SER A 15 53.20 -48.63 -22.19
C SER A 15 52.90 -47.89 -23.49
N GLU A 16 52.96 -46.55 -23.45
CA GLU A 16 52.75 -45.69 -24.64
C GLU A 16 53.64 -46.08 -25.84
N SER A 17 54.85 -46.61 -25.56
CA SER A 17 55.81 -47.01 -26.59
C SER A 17 55.34 -48.20 -27.45
N GLU A 18 54.61 -49.16 -26.87
CA GLU A 18 54.08 -50.33 -27.59
C GLU A 18 52.87 -49.98 -28.46
N ALA A 19 52.07 -49.00 -28.04
CA ALA A 19 50.96 -48.49 -28.82
C ALA A 19 51.46 -47.76 -30.08
N TYR A 20 52.55 -47.00 -29.96
CA TYR A 20 53.18 -46.26 -31.06
C TYR A 20 53.82 -47.19 -32.12
N ALA A 21 54.52 -48.25 -31.69
CA ALA A 21 55.17 -49.20 -32.58
C ALA A 21 54.21 -49.98 -33.48
N ASN A 22 53.01 -50.31 -32.97
CA ASN A 22 51.99 -51.04 -33.72
C ASN A 22 51.25 -50.16 -34.74
N TRP A 23 51.13 -48.86 -34.48
CA TRP A 23 50.56 -47.88 -35.41
C TRP A 23 51.45 -47.65 -36.64
N ALA A 24 52.76 -47.47 -36.43
CA ALA A 24 53.74 -47.34 -37.52
C ALA A 24 53.76 -48.57 -38.45
N LYS A 25 53.45 -49.76 -37.90
CA LYS A 25 53.36 -51.02 -38.64
C LYS A 25 52.09 -51.14 -39.48
N TRP A 26 50.98 -50.55 -39.03
CA TRP A 26 49.71 -50.53 -39.76
C TRP A 26 49.70 -49.49 -40.91
N LEU A 27 50.29 -48.31 -40.73
CA LEU A 27 50.44 -47.30 -41.80
C LEU A 27 51.24 -47.81 -43.01
N ARG A 28 52.27 -48.63 -42.77
CA ARG A 28 53.03 -49.30 -43.83
C ARG A 28 52.19 -50.35 -44.57
N LYS A 29 51.21 -50.96 -43.89
CA LYS A 29 50.35 -52.02 -44.45
C LYS A 29 49.20 -51.48 -45.30
N GLU A 30 48.74 -50.25 -45.04
CA GLU A 30 47.69 -49.56 -45.80
C GLU A 30 48.24 -48.68 -46.95
N GLY A 31 49.50 -48.87 -47.35
CA GLY A 31 50.06 -48.24 -48.55
C GLY A 31 50.27 -46.72 -48.45
N ARG A 32 50.52 -46.17 -47.25
CA ARG A 32 50.92 -44.76 -47.07
C ARG A 32 52.38 -44.63 -46.58
N PRO A 33 53.38 -44.99 -47.40
CA PRO A 33 54.78 -44.91 -47.03
C PRO A 33 55.30 -43.48 -47.32
N GLY A 34 55.07 -42.54 -46.42
CA GLY A 34 55.58 -41.17 -46.66
C GLY A 34 55.25 -40.09 -45.64
N ALA A 35 54.54 -40.39 -44.55
CA ALA A 35 54.35 -39.42 -43.49
C ALA A 35 55.59 -39.41 -42.58
N SER A 36 56.66 -38.71 -42.96
CA SER A 36 57.62 -38.23 -41.97
C SER A 36 56.93 -37.11 -41.18
N LEU A 37 56.60 -37.40 -39.92
CA LEU A 37 56.12 -36.40 -38.98
C LEU A 37 57.32 -35.56 -38.54
N GLU A 38 57.43 -34.35 -39.08
CA GLU A 38 58.04 -33.28 -38.28
C GLU A 38 57.09 -32.93 -37.15
N ALA A 39 57.68 -32.67 -35.97
CA ALA A 39 57.00 -32.37 -34.73
C ALA A 39 56.05 -31.17 -34.90
N GLY A 40 54.74 -31.41 -34.99
CA GLY A 40 53.80 -30.31 -35.20
C GLY A 40 52.31 -30.62 -35.03
N ASP A 41 51.87 -31.88 -35.17
CA ASP A 41 50.42 -32.16 -35.11
C ASP A 41 50.01 -32.97 -33.88
N ALA A 42 50.06 -32.30 -32.73
CA ALA A 42 49.55 -32.82 -31.45
C ALA A 42 48.06 -33.17 -31.52
N ARG A 43 47.30 -32.55 -32.44
CA ARG A 43 45.87 -32.80 -32.65
C ARG A 43 45.63 -34.13 -33.37
N ALA A 44 46.35 -34.40 -34.46
CA ALA A 44 46.28 -35.70 -35.13
C ALA A 44 46.76 -36.84 -34.22
N THR A 45 47.76 -36.57 -33.36
CA THR A 45 48.28 -37.55 -32.39
C THR A 45 47.29 -37.85 -31.27
N ALA A 46 46.57 -36.85 -30.75
CA ALA A 46 45.54 -37.03 -29.71
C ALA A 46 44.25 -37.65 -30.25
N GLU A 47 43.77 -37.22 -31.42
CA GLU A 47 42.58 -37.78 -32.08
C GLU A 47 42.82 -39.26 -32.47
N MET A 48 44.06 -39.61 -32.85
CA MET A 48 44.45 -40.98 -33.19
C MET A 48 44.72 -41.87 -31.96
N ALA A 49 45.26 -41.32 -30.86
CA ALA A 49 45.39 -42.02 -29.59
C ALA A 49 44.00 -42.41 -29.02
N LEU A 50 43.03 -41.50 -29.11
CA LEU A 50 41.62 -41.75 -28.76
C LEU A 50 40.95 -42.79 -29.68
N ALA A 51 41.16 -42.69 -30.99
CA ALA A 51 40.57 -43.60 -31.97
C ALA A 51 41.13 -45.04 -31.85
N MET A 52 42.40 -45.18 -31.46
CA MET A 52 43.03 -46.50 -31.22
C MET A 52 42.61 -47.13 -29.90
N TRP A 53 42.36 -46.34 -28.85
CA TRP A 53 41.81 -46.83 -27.59
C TRP A 53 40.41 -47.45 -27.74
N CYS A 54 39.62 -46.94 -28.68
CA CYS A 54 38.30 -47.48 -29.03
C CYS A 54 38.36 -48.78 -29.86
N ARG A 55 39.55 -49.32 -30.19
CA ARG A 55 39.72 -50.40 -31.18
C ARG A 55 40.20 -51.75 -30.64
N THR A 56 39.80 -52.14 -29.41
CA THR A 56 39.30 -53.50 -28.97
C THR A 56 39.89 -54.06 -27.65
N PRO A 57 39.14 -54.92 -26.89
CA PRO A 57 37.69 -55.20 -26.90
C PRO A 57 37.00 -54.60 -25.64
N HIS A 58 35.71 -54.26 -25.68
CA HIS A 58 34.67 -55.16 -25.14
C HIS A 58 33.23 -54.70 -25.49
N VAL A 59 32.33 -55.69 -25.36
CA VAL A 59 30.86 -55.64 -25.39
C VAL A 59 30.23 -55.41 -26.76
N LYS A 60 29.74 -56.51 -27.34
CA LYS A 60 28.91 -56.52 -28.54
C LYS A 60 27.55 -55.88 -28.21
N LEU A 61 27.28 -54.70 -28.76
CA LEU A 61 25.91 -54.26 -29.04
C LEU A 61 25.68 -54.43 -30.54
N GLU A 62 24.82 -55.39 -30.89
CA GLU A 62 24.17 -55.53 -32.21
C GLU A 62 25.09 -55.58 -33.45
N GLY A 63 26.26 -56.20 -33.33
CA GLY A 63 26.93 -56.81 -34.50
C GLY A 63 27.53 -55.89 -35.57
N LYS A 64 27.71 -54.57 -35.34
CA LYS A 64 28.39 -53.66 -36.29
C LYS A 64 29.62 -52.97 -35.70
N ARG A 65 30.65 -52.72 -36.53
CA ARG A 65 31.92 -52.04 -36.16
C ARG A 65 31.66 -50.57 -35.78
N PRO A 66 32.30 -50.01 -34.74
CA PRO A 66 32.20 -48.57 -34.47
C PRO A 66 32.93 -47.77 -35.55
N MET A 67 32.23 -46.82 -36.16
CA MET A 67 32.79 -45.83 -37.08
C MET A 67 33.29 -44.61 -36.29
N PRO A 68 34.10 -43.70 -36.88
CA PRO A 68 34.48 -42.43 -36.24
C PRO A 68 33.30 -41.65 -35.64
N ALA A 69 32.09 -41.82 -36.20
CA ALA A 69 30.83 -41.31 -35.66
C ALA A 69 30.45 -41.81 -34.25
N MET A 70 31.03 -42.91 -33.77
CA MET A 70 30.78 -43.52 -32.44
C MET A 70 31.84 -43.14 -31.40
N ALA A 71 32.94 -42.48 -31.78
CA ALA A 71 34.04 -42.14 -30.88
C ALA A 71 33.58 -41.28 -29.69
N HIS A 72 32.67 -40.34 -29.94
CA HIS A 72 32.02 -39.53 -28.90
C HIS A 72 31.32 -40.40 -27.86
N ARG A 73 30.52 -41.38 -28.29
CA ARG A 73 29.77 -42.30 -27.41
C ARG A 73 30.71 -43.15 -26.55
N HIS A 74 31.85 -43.57 -27.10
CA HIS A 74 32.87 -44.33 -26.35
C HIS A 74 33.58 -43.47 -25.30
N LEU A 75 33.88 -42.21 -25.60
CA LEU A 75 34.49 -41.28 -24.63
C LEU A 75 33.55 -40.96 -23.47
N VAL A 76 32.25 -40.79 -23.76
CA VAL A 76 31.22 -40.61 -22.72
C VAL A 76 31.14 -41.84 -21.81
N MET A 77 31.18 -43.04 -22.38
CA MET A 77 31.21 -44.28 -21.59
C MET A 77 32.49 -44.39 -20.75
N ALA A 78 33.65 -43.98 -21.26
CA ALA A 78 34.91 -43.96 -20.52
C ALA A 78 34.87 -42.98 -19.34
N ALA A 79 34.40 -41.75 -19.57
CA ALA A 79 34.20 -40.75 -18.52
C ALA A 79 33.22 -41.24 -17.43
N ARG A 80 32.18 -42.00 -17.82
CA ARG A 80 31.22 -42.62 -16.88
C ARG A 80 31.80 -43.81 -16.11
N ALA A 81 32.79 -44.49 -16.65
CA ALA A 81 33.39 -45.67 -16.02
C ALA A 81 34.48 -45.29 -15.02
N ASP A 82 35.29 -44.27 -15.30
CA ASP A 82 36.40 -43.84 -14.45
C ASP A 82 36.57 -42.31 -14.49
N ALA A 83 36.28 -41.65 -13.37
CA ALA A 83 36.43 -40.20 -13.26
C ALA A 83 37.90 -39.76 -13.22
N SER A 84 38.85 -40.64 -12.88
CA SER A 84 40.28 -40.26 -12.76
C SER A 84 40.97 -39.97 -14.09
N PHE A 85 40.31 -40.19 -15.22
CA PHE A 85 40.88 -39.98 -16.56
C PHE A 85 40.75 -38.52 -17.00
N ALA A 86 41.41 -37.60 -16.29
CA ALA A 86 41.35 -36.16 -16.54
C ALA A 86 41.61 -35.70 -18.00
N PRO A 87 42.52 -36.32 -18.80
CA PRO A 87 42.87 -35.84 -20.13
C PRO A 87 41.75 -35.88 -21.19
N ILE A 88 40.68 -36.67 -20.99
CA ILE A 88 39.58 -36.77 -21.99
C ILE A 88 38.56 -35.64 -21.89
N TYR A 89 38.44 -35.00 -20.72
CA TYR A 89 37.40 -34.00 -20.48
C TYR A 89 37.52 -32.78 -21.41
N PRO A 90 38.67 -32.11 -21.61
CA PRO A 90 38.76 -30.97 -22.52
C PRO A 90 38.16 -31.21 -23.92
N TYR A 91 38.40 -32.41 -24.48
CA TYR A 91 37.94 -32.79 -25.81
C TYR A 91 36.45 -33.12 -25.85
N LEU A 92 35.97 -33.89 -24.87
CA LEU A 92 34.54 -34.18 -24.69
C LEU A 92 33.75 -32.89 -24.56
N LEU A 93 34.18 -32.01 -23.66
CA LEU A 93 33.46 -30.78 -23.35
C LEU A 93 33.49 -29.80 -24.52
N ALA A 94 34.61 -29.64 -25.21
CA ALA A 94 34.67 -28.86 -26.44
C ALA A 94 33.74 -29.41 -27.55
N SER A 95 33.58 -30.75 -27.63
CA SER A 95 32.63 -31.38 -28.56
C SER A 95 31.19 -31.03 -28.19
N TYR A 96 30.78 -31.24 -26.92
CA TYR A 96 29.45 -30.89 -26.43
C TYR A 96 29.14 -29.41 -26.63
N ILE A 97 30.15 -28.53 -26.44
CA ILE A 97 30.01 -27.09 -26.65
C ILE A 97 29.65 -26.74 -28.09
N ARG A 98 30.30 -27.39 -29.06
CA ARG A 98 30.03 -27.14 -30.48
C ARG A 98 28.72 -27.76 -30.96
N THR A 99 28.34 -28.93 -30.45
CA THR A 99 27.17 -29.67 -30.94
C THR A 99 25.87 -29.23 -30.27
N ASN A 100 25.94 -28.75 -29.03
CA ASN A 100 24.77 -28.35 -28.24
C ASN A 100 24.82 -26.85 -27.95
N ALA A 101 24.15 -26.08 -28.82
CA ALA A 101 23.86 -24.68 -28.53
C ALA A 101 22.88 -24.60 -27.35
N LEU A 102 23.24 -23.84 -26.31
CA LEU A 102 22.53 -23.79 -25.02
C LEU A 102 21.00 -23.58 -25.18
N ASP A 103 20.62 -22.70 -26.10
CA ASP A 103 19.22 -22.29 -26.27
C ASP A 103 18.41 -23.30 -27.14
N GLN A 104 19.09 -24.20 -27.87
CA GLN A 104 18.48 -25.16 -28.81
C GLN A 104 18.57 -26.62 -28.35
N ALA A 105 19.46 -26.96 -27.43
CA ALA A 105 19.73 -28.33 -27.01
C ALA A 105 18.60 -28.94 -26.16
N GLU A 106 18.14 -30.14 -26.48
CA GLU A 106 17.16 -30.88 -25.69
C GLU A 106 17.65 -31.17 -24.24
N LEU A 107 16.72 -31.45 -23.32
CA LEU A 107 17.06 -31.72 -21.91
C LEU A 107 17.95 -32.97 -21.73
N GLY A 108 17.77 -34.00 -22.56
CA GLY A 108 18.58 -35.23 -22.50
C GLY A 108 20.08 -34.97 -22.70
N PRO A 109 20.49 -34.35 -23.83
CA PRO A 109 21.88 -33.95 -24.07
C PRO A 109 22.46 -33.04 -22.99
N LEU A 110 21.68 -32.11 -22.46
CA LEU A 110 22.13 -31.20 -21.39
C LEU A 110 22.37 -31.92 -20.05
N ASN A 111 21.56 -32.93 -19.73
CA ASN A 111 21.75 -33.76 -18.54
C ASN A 111 23.01 -34.62 -18.63
N GLU A 112 23.25 -35.22 -19.79
CA GLU A 112 24.48 -35.98 -20.05
C GLU A 112 25.72 -35.08 -19.98
N GLU A 113 25.62 -33.88 -20.53
CA GLU A 113 26.67 -32.88 -20.44
C GLU A 113 26.98 -32.49 -18.98
N LEU A 114 25.95 -32.26 -18.15
CA LEU A 114 26.08 -31.97 -16.72
C LEU A 114 26.73 -33.13 -15.94
N GLU A 115 26.36 -34.38 -16.25
CA GLU A 115 26.94 -35.58 -15.64
C GLU A 115 28.44 -35.68 -15.92
N ILE A 116 28.85 -35.48 -17.18
CA ILE A 116 30.25 -35.50 -17.60
C ILE A 116 31.03 -34.38 -16.89
N TYR A 117 30.41 -33.19 -16.75
CA TYR A 117 31.02 -32.07 -16.05
C TYR A 117 31.25 -32.33 -14.56
N LEU A 118 30.28 -32.89 -13.85
CA LEU A 118 30.43 -33.21 -12.44
C LEU A 118 31.57 -34.22 -12.23
N ARG A 119 31.70 -35.21 -13.12
CA ARG A 119 32.82 -36.17 -13.09
C ARG A 119 34.16 -35.53 -13.44
N ALA A 120 34.18 -34.59 -14.38
CA ALA A 120 35.39 -33.81 -14.68
C ALA A 120 35.87 -33.04 -13.43
N GLN A 121 34.94 -32.47 -12.65
CA GLN A 121 35.28 -31.80 -11.40
C GLN A 121 35.83 -32.76 -10.33
N GLU A 122 35.26 -33.97 -10.20
CA GLU A 122 35.80 -35.03 -9.32
C GLU A 122 37.24 -35.42 -9.71
N ALA A 123 37.58 -35.28 -10.99
CA ALA A 123 38.92 -35.50 -11.54
C ALA A 123 39.90 -34.33 -11.32
N GLY A 124 39.45 -33.23 -10.71
CA GLY A 124 40.24 -32.00 -10.57
C GLY A 124 40.28 -31.10 -11.82
N PHE A 125 39.44 -31.37 -12.83
CA PHE A 125 39.32 -30.51 -14.01
C PHE A 125 38.23 -29.43 -13.82
N SER A 126 38.64 -28.16 -13.76
CA SER A 126 37.74 -26.99 -13.68
C SER A 126 38.30 -25.85 -14.55
N SER A 127 37.41 -25.13 -15.23
CA SER A 127 37.75 -23.90 -15.95
C SER A 127 36.62 -22.86 -15.81
N PRO A 128 36.92 -21.55 -15.90
CA PRO A 128 35.91 -20.50 -15.79
C PRO A 128 34.84 -20.57 -16.89
N ASP A 129 35.24 -20.85 -18.13
CA ASP A 129 34.30 -21.04 -19.24
C ASP A 129 33.32 -22.19 -18.97
N LEU A 130 33.83 -23.25 -18.35
CA LEU A 130 33.06 -24.42 -18.00
C LEU A 130 32.09 -24.13 -16.84
N ASP A 131 32.58 -23.52 -15.76
CA ASP A 131 31.74 -23.12 -14.63
C ASP A 131 30.64 -22.14 -15.08
N PHE A 132 30.96 -21.22 -15.99
CA PHE A 132 29.97 -20.33 -16.60
C PHE A 132 28.90 -21.10 -17.36
N ARG A 133 29.29 -22.08 -18.20
CA ARG A 133 28.34 -22.89 -18.96
C ARG A 133 27.44 -23.74 -18.07
N ILE A 134 27.98 -24.35 -17.01
CA ILE A 134 27.18 -25.10 -16.03
C ILE A 134 26.19 -24.18 -15.32
N GLY A 135 26.66 -23.02 -14.85
CA GLY A 135 25.80 -22.01 -14.23
C GLY A 135 24.64 -21.59 -15.14
N MET A 136 24.91 -21.44 -16.45
CA MET A 136 23.91 -21.13 -17.45
C MET A 136 22.91 -22.27 -17.70
N ILE A 137 23.36 -23.53 -17.78
CA ILE A 137 22.47 -24.70 -17.91
C ILE A 137 21.53 -24.79 -16.71
N LEU A 138 22.09 -24.71 -15.50
CA LEU A 138 21.33 -24.78 -14.24
C LEU A 138 20.33 -23.63 -14.14
N SER A 139 20.77 -22.39 -14.41
CA SER A 139 19.91 -21.21 -14.27
C SER A 139 18.83 -21.10 -15.34
N ARG A 140 19.14 -21.39 -16.62
CA ARG A 140 18.21 -21.13 -17.75
C ARG A 140 17.38 -22.33 -18.15
N ARG A 141 17.97 -23.53 -18.20
CA ARG A 141 17.31 -24.73 -18.73
C ARG A 141 16.63 -25.51 -17.61
N LEU A 142 17.31 -25.67 -16.49
CA LEU A 142 16.81 -26.45 -15.35
C LEU A 142 16.06 -25.60 -14.31
N ARG A 143 16.07 -24.27 -14.44
CA ARG A 143 15.47 -23.31 -13.49
C ARG A 143 15.98 -23.50 -12.04
N MET A 144 17.17 -24.08 -11.89
CA MET A 144 17.88 -24.30 -10.64
C MET A 144 18.88 -23.16 -10.38
N ALA A 145 18.37 -21.93 -10.29
CA ALA A 145 19.23 -20.76 -10.09
C ALA A 145 20.10 -20.86 -8.82
N GLU A 146 19.59 -21.53 -7.79
CA GLU A 146 20.30 -21.81 -6.54
C GLU A 146 21.52 -22.73 -6.73
N GLY A 147 21.37 -23.77 -7.55
CA GLY A 147 22.48 -24.67 -7.89
C GLY A 147 23.56 -23.99 -8.72
N ALA A 148 23.21 -22.92 -9.44
CA ALA A 148 24.13 -22.16 -10.30
C ALA A 148 25.06 -21.21 -9.52
N VAL A 149 24.68 -20.79 -8.30
CA VAL A 149 25.40 -19.80 -7.47
C VAL A 149 26.89 -20.14 -7.33
N LYS A 150 27.19 -21.36 -6.87
CA LYS A 150 28.58 -21.81 -6.63
C LYS A 150 29.46 -21.77 -7.89
N PHE A 151 28.86 -21.95 -9.06
CA PHE A 151 29.60 -21.94 -10.33
C PHE A 151 29.87 -20.50 -10.77
N PHE A 152 28.89 -19.60 -10.65
CA PHE A 152 29.14 -18.17 -10.93
C PHE A 152 30.13 -17.55 -9.94
N GLU A 153 30.14 -17.94 -8.67
CA GLU A 153 31.17 -17.54 -7.69
C GLU A 153 32.57 -17.94 -8.18
N ARG A 154 32.75 -19.18 -8.66
CA ARG A 154 34.03 -19.66 -9.22
C ARG A 154 34.45 -18.90 -10.47
N VAL A 155 33.51 -18.56 -11.35
CA VAL A 155 33.77 -17.72 -12.54
C VAL A 155 34.37 -16.38 -12.15
N LEU A 156 33.87 -15.76 -11.08
CA LEU A 156 34.36 -14.47 -10.61
C LEU A 156 35.66 -14.59 -9.79
N ALA A 157 35.89 -15.72 -9.12
CA ALA A 157 37.09 -15.98 -8.35
C ALA A 157 38.32 -16.34 -9.20
N ALA A 158 38.11 -16.84 -10.43
CA ALA A 158 39.21 -17.09 -11.35
C ALA A 158 39.92 -15.76 -11.73
N GLY A 159 41.25 -15.76 -11.91
CA GLY A 159 42.07 -14.57 -12.17
C GLY A 159 41.74 -13.74 -13.42
N GLU A 160 42.54 -12.70 -13.71
CA GLU A 160 42.25 -11.50 -14.54
C GLU A 160 41.41 -11.62 -15.84
N GLU A 161 40.74 -10.51 -16.18
CA GLU A 161 39.86 -10.31 -17.34
C GLU A 161 40.62 -10.13 -18.67
N THR A 162 41.39 -11.15 -19.06
CA THR A 162 42.35 -11.06 -20.17
C THR A 162 41.75 -11.03 -21.58
N SER A 163 40.49 -11.45 -21.77
CA SER A 163 39.82 -11.49 -23.10
C SER A 163 38.41 -10.88 -23.08
N ALA A 164 37.95 -10.38 -24.24
CA ALA A 164 36.60 -9.82 -24.38
C ALA A 164 35.48 -10.84 -24.08
N ALA A 165 35.69 -12.11 -24.46
CA ALA A 165 34.79 -13.21 -24.13
C ALA A 165 34.69 -13.42 -22.62
N ASN A 166 35.84 -13.48 -21.92
CA ASN A 166 35.93 -13.61 -20.47
C ASN A 166 35.22 -12.44 -19.74
N ARG A 167 35.40 -11.19 -20.20
CA ARG A 167 34.68 -10.01 -19.67
C ARG A 167 33.16 -10.15 -19.77
N SER A 168 32.65 -10.57 -20.92
CA SER A 168 31.20 -10.74 -21.12
C SER A 168 30.59 -11.83 -20.23
N GLN A 169 31.31 -12.95 -20.05
CA GLN A 169 30.89 -14.05 -19.19
C GLN A 169 30.86 -13.61 -17.72
N ARG A 170 31.88 -12.90 -17.25
CA ARG A 170 31.93 -12.37 -15.88
C ARG A 170 30.84 -11.35 -15.60
N ARG A 171 30.63 -10.39 -16.50
CA ARG A 171 29.49 -9.45 -16.41
C ARG A 171 28.17 -10.21 -16.27
N ARG A 172 27.97 -11.24 -17.10
CA ARG A 172 26.75 -12.05 -17.04
C ARG A 172 26.63 -12.89 -15.77
N ALA A 173 27.74 -13.45 -15.30
CA ALA A 173 27.82 -14.19 -14.05
C ALA A 173 27.48 -13.29 -12.85
N ARG A 174 28.05 -12.07 -12.77
CA ARG A 174 27.69 -11.06 -11.74
C ARG A 174 26.20 -10.75 -11.75
N GLN A 175 25.61 -10.51 -12.92
CA GLN A 175 24.18 -10.21 -13.03
C GLN A 175 23.30 -11.34 -12.49
N LEU A 176 23.59 -12.59 -12.88
CA LEU A 176 22.80 -13.74 -12.46
C LEU A 176 23.01 -14.08 -10.98
N LEU A 177 24.25 -13.99 -10.51
CA LEU A 177 24.62 -14.21 -9.11
C LEU A 177 24.01 -13.14 -8.19
N SER A 178 24.11 -11.87 -8.58
CA SER A 178 23.46 -10.75 -7.88
C SER A 178 21.95 -10.97 -7.78
N ALA A 179 21.29 -11.37 -8.87
CA ALA A 179 19.86 -11.68 -8.86
C ALA A 179 19.51 -12.87 -7.95
N ALA A 180 20.39 -13.87 -7.84
CA ALA A 180 20.21 -14.99 -6.92
C ALA A 180 20.35 -14.55 -5.45
N TYR A 181 21.39 -13.79 -5.11
CA TYR A 181 21.55 -13.23 -3.76
C TYR A 181 20.39 -12.32 -3.37
N MET A 182 19.88 -11.49 -4.29
CA MET A 182 18.69 -10.67 -4.02
C MET A 182 17.45 -11.51 -3.72
N ARG A 183 17.25 -12.65 -4.40
CA ARG A 183 16.14 -13.56 -4.11
C ARG A 183 16.30 -14.29 -2.77
N ARG A 184 17.53 -14.56 -2.34
CA ARG A 184 17.85 -15.13 -1.02
C ARG A 184 17.69 -14.15 0.14
N GLY A 185 17.47 -12.86 -0.12
CA GLY A 185 17.52 -11.83 0.92
C GLY A 185 18.94 -11.53 1.39
N GLU A 186 19.94 -11.72 0.53
CA GLU A 186 21.36 -11.44 0.80
C GLU A 186 21.87 -10.22 -0.02
N PRO A 187 21.24 -9.02 0.07
CA PRO A 187 21.57 -7.88 -0.77
C PRO A 187 22.99 -7.34 -0.55
N ALA A 188 23.57 -7.55 0.64
CA ALA A 188 24.95 -7.17 0.94
C ALA A 188 25.97 -7.94 0.06
N LYS A 189 25.74 -9.25 -0.16
CA LYS A 189 26.58 -10.03 -1.08
C LYS A 189 26.40 -9.55 -2.52
N ALA A 190 25.16 -9.25 -2.91
CA ALA A 190 24.87 -8.70 -4.24
C ALA A 190 25.55 -7.35 -4.48
N LEU A 191 25.61 -6.49 -3.46
CA LEU A 191 26.28 -5.19 -3.49
C LEU A 191 27.80 -5.35 -3.62
N GLY A 192 28.40 -6.23 -2.81
CA GLY A 192 29.86 -6.47 -2.83
C GLY A 192 30.40 -6.93 -4.19
N LEU A 193 29.59 -7.64 -4.99
CA LEU A 193 29.97 -8.03 -6.36
C LEU A 193 30.27 -6.83 -7.27
N TYR A 194 29.56 -5.72 -7.09
CA TYR A 194 29.70 -4.52 -7.91
C TYR A 194 30.63 -3.49 -7.26
N GLU A 195 30.71 -3.45 -5.93
CA GLU A 195 31.72 -2.63 -5.24
C GLU A 195 33.15 -3.07 -5.54
N ALA A 196 33.37 -4.37 -5.77
CA ALA A 196 34.65 -4.89 -6.23
C ALA A 196 35.11 -4.31 -7.58
N LEU A 197 34.20 -3.71 -8.36
CA LEU A 197 34.52 -3.07 -9.65
C LEU A 197 34.82 -1.57 -9.52
N LEU A 198 34.86 -1.01 -8.31
CA LEU A 198 35.07 0.42 -8.07
C LEU A 198 36.53 0.78 -7.73
N GLN A 199 37.48 -0.01 -8.25
CA GLN A 199 38.90 0.19 -7.99
C GLN A 199 39.49 1.27 -8.92
N PRO A 200 40.39 2.15 -8.43
CA PRO A 200 40.99 3.23 -9.22
C PRO A 200 41.68 2.77 -10.52
N GLU A 201 42.19 1.54 -10.53
CA GLU A 201 42.97 0.96 -11.63
C GLU A 201 42.08 0.39 -12.76
N LEU A 202 40.77 0.27 -12.54
CA LEU A 202 39.84 -0.32 -13.51
C LEU A 202 39.36 0.69 -14.56
N THR A 203 39.08 0.19 -15.77
CA THR A 203 38.61 1.01 -16.90
C THR A 203 37.23 1.66 -16.65
N GLY A 204 36.93 2.73 -17.39
CA GLY A 204 35.65 3.46 -17.29
C GLY A 204 34.40 2.59 -17.46
N ASP A 205 34.43 1.55 -18.30
CA ASP A 205 33.29 0.65 -18.50
C ASP A 205 33.01 -0.28 -17.31
N LEU A 206 34.06 -0.74 -16.62
CA LEU A 206 33.93 -1.55 -15.40
C LEU A 206 33.49 -0.70 -14.22
N ASN A 207 34.07 0.50 -14.09
CA ASN A 207 33.65 1.48 -13.08
C ASN A 207 32.17 1.86 -13.29
N PHE A 208 31.73 2.08 -14.52
CA PHE A 208 30.32 2.32 -14.83
C PHE A 208 29.43 1.15 -14.39
N GLU A 209 29.81 -0.09 -14.73
CA GLU A 209 29.07 -1.30 -14.32
C GLU A 209 28.95 -1.39 -12.80
N GLY A 210 30.05 -1.15 -12.08
CA GLY A 210 30.10 -1.10 -10.62
C GLY A 210 29.16 -0.05 -10.05
N LEU A 211 29.31 1.20 -10.48
CA LEU A 211 28.53 2.34 -9.99
C LEU A 211 27.03 2.14 -10.23
N TYR A 212 26.64 1.87 -11.47
CA TYR A 212 25.24 1.73 -11.85
C TYR A 212 24.56 0.58 -11.12
N ASN A 213 25.14 -0.62 -11.12
CA ASN A 213 24.49 -1.78 -10.50
C ASN A 213 24.54 -1.72 -8.98
N SER A 214 25.61 -1.20 -8.37
CA SER A 214 25.63 -0.93 -6.92
C SER A 214 24.50 0.03 -6.52
N ALA A 215 24.25 1.07 -7.32
CA ALA A 215 23.18 2.04 -7.07
C ALA A 215 21.79 1.39 -7.16
N VAL A 216 21.58 0.49 -8.13
CA VAL A 216 20.35 -0.29 -8.25
C VAL A 216 20.12 -1.17 -7.02
N ILE A 217 21.17 -1.83 -6.50
CA ILE A 217 21.06 -2.67 -5.30
C ILE A 217 20.81 -1.81 -4.05
N LEU A 218 21.55 -0.72 -3.87
CA LEU A 218 21.36 0.23 -2.76
C LEU A 218 19.93 0.81 -2.74
N THR A 219 19.38 1.15 -3.91
CA THR A 219 17.99 1.60 -4.04
C THR A 219 16.99 0.55 -3.54
N ARG A 220 17.24 -0.73 -3.82
CA ARG A 220 16.39 -1.84 -3.35
C ARG A 220 16.57 -2.14 -1.87
N MET A 221 17.75 -1.90 -1.31
CA MET A 221 18.03 -2.06 0.12
C MET A 221 17.31 -1.00 0.96
N GLY A 222 17.10 0.20 0.40
CA GLY A 222 16.36 1.28 1.06
C GLY A 222 17.07 1.89 2.28
N GLY A 223 16.42 2.88 2.89
CA GLY A 223 16.96 3.70 3.98
C GLY A 223 17.66 4.97 3.48
N ALA A 224 17.67 6.02 4.32
CA ALA A 224 18.10 7.37 3.92
C ALA A 224 19.56 7.41 3.42
N GLU A 225 20.48 6.79 4.16
CA GLU A 225 21.90 6.74 3.83
C GLU A 225 22.16 6.00 2.50
N LYS A 226 21.57 4.80 2.33
CA LYS A 226 21.74 4.01 1.10
C LYS A 226 21.10 4.69 -0.10
N THR A 227 19.99 5.39 0.10
CA THR A 227 19.31 6.18 -0.95
C THR A 227 20.18 7.36 -1.41
N MET A 228 20.84 8.04 -0.47
CA MET A 228 21.79 9.10 -0.78
C MET A 228 23.00 8.55 -1.55
N LEU A 229 23.60 7.47 -1.06
CA LEU A 229 24.71 6.81 -1.74
C LEU A 229 24.32 6.31 -3.14
N ALA A 230 23.13 5.71 -3.30
CA ALA A 230 22.63 5.30 -4.61
C ALA A 230 22.53 6.48 -5.59
N ARG A 231 22.05 7.63 -5.12
CA ARG A 231 21.95 8.85 -5.92
C ARG A 231 23.33 9.34 -6.37
N ASP A 232 24.31 9.35 -5.47
CA ASP A 232 25.68 9.75 -5.79
C ASP A 232 26.32 8.82 -6.83
N ARG A 233 26.13 7.50 -6.65
CA ARG A 233 26.60 6.48 -7.58
C ARG A 233 25.94 6.59 -8.96
N PHE A 234 24.63 6.87 -9.02
CA PHE A 234 23.97 7.15 -10.30
C PHE A 234 24.51 8.43 -10.96
N ALA A 235 24.76 9.48 -10.19
CA ALA A 235 25.33 10.73 -10.73
C ALA A 235 26.75 10.53 -11.29
N GLU A 236 27.58 9.72 -10.64
CA GLU A 236 28.90 9.33 -11.16
C GLU A 236 28.79 8.44 -12.41
N ALA A 237 27.91 7.43 -12.38
CA ALA A 237 27.67 6.56 -13.55
C ALA A 237 27.22 7.38 -14.77
N GLN A 238 26.37 8.39 -14.57
CA GLN A 238 25.93 9.29 -15.63
C GLN A 238 27.08 10.12 -16.23
N LYS A 239 28.08 10.52 -15.42
CA LYS A 239 29.25 11.23 -15.94
C LYS A 239 30.11 10.35 -16.84
N LEU A 240 30.22 9.05 -16.52
CA LEU A 240 30.98 8.08 -17.32
C LEU A 240 30.27 7.74 -18.63
N GLN A 241 28.94 7.61 -18.60
CA GLN A 241 28.13 7.32 -19.79
C GLN A 241 26.89 8.24 -19.86
N PRO A 242 27.04 9.47 -20.38
CA PRO A 242 25.95 10.45 -20.46
C PRO A 242 24.77 10.02 -21.35
N ASP A 243 25.03 9.14 -22.32
CA ASP A 243 24.04 8.64 -23.27
C ASP A 243 23.26 7.43 -22.74
N PHE A 244 23.63 6.88 -21.57
CA PHE A 244 22.90 5.78 -20.94
C PHE A 244 21.68 6.31 -20.18
N LEU A 245 20.57 6.47 -20.92
CA LEU A 245 19.38 7.17 -20.45
C LEU A 245 18.64 6.50 -19.27
N ASP A 246 18.86 5.21 -18.99
CA ASP A 246 18.20 4.53 -17.86
C ASP A 246 18.56 5.16 -16.50
N VAL A 247 19.73 5.80 -16.37
CA VAL A 247 20.10 6.52 -15.13
C VAL A 247 19.08 7.62 -14.82
N GLU A 248 18.55 8.33 -15.83
CA GLU A 248 17.54 9.38 -15.61
C GLU A 248 16.24 8.81 -15.05
N LEU A 249 15.81 7.63 -15.52
CA LEU A 249 14.63 6.96 -14.99
C LEU A 249 14.86 6.46 -13.55
N ARG A 250 16.05 5.95 -13.25
CA ARG A 250 16.44 5.54 -11.88
C ARG A 250 16.46 6.74 -10.93
N LEU A 251 17.06 7.85 -11.34
CA LEU A 251 17.08 9.09 -10.56
C LEU A 251 15.67 9.68 -10.38
N ALA A 252 14.82 9.61 -11.41
CA ALA A 252 13.43 10.01 -11.30
C ALA A 252 12.66 9.15 -10.29
N ALA A 253 12.88 7.83 -10.27
CA ALA A 253 12.29 6.94 -9.28
C ALA A 253 12.76 7.26 -7.85
N LEU A 254 14.05 7.60 -7.67
CA LEU A 254 14.58 8.07 -6.37
C LEU A 254 14.01 9.43 -5.95
N ASP A 255 13.84 10.36 -6.90
CA ASP A 255 13.18 11.64 -6.64
C ASP A 255 11.71 11.43 -6.22
N TYR A 256 11.00 10.52 -6.88
CA TYR A 256 9.64 10.15 -6.52
C TYR A 256 9.54 9.53 -5.12
N ALA A 257 10.39 8.54 -4.82
CA ALA A 257 10.44 7.90 -3.50
C ALA A 257 10.79 8.89 -2.39
N GLY A 258 11.63 9.89 -2.67
CA GLY A 258 11.96 10.99 -1.76
C GLY A 258 10.92 12.11 -1.68
N GLY A 259 9.72 11.93 -2.24
CA GLY A 259 8.63 12.92 -2.22
C GLY A 259 8.82 14.11 -3.17
N LYS A 260 9.85 14.10 -4.03
CA LYS A 260 10.17 15.17 -5.00
C LYS A 260 9.47 14.92 -6.34
N SER A 261 8.15 14.69 -6.33
CA SER A 261 7.37 14.31 -7.54
C SER A 261 7.51 15.28 -8.72
N LYS A 262 7.70 16.58 -8.45
CA LYS A 262 7.93 17.58 -9.50
C LYS A 262 9.26 17.38 -10.23
N GLU A 263 10.33 17.06 -9.52
CA GLU A 263 11.64 16.82 -10.12
C GLU A 263 11.66 15.48 -10.87
N ALA A 264 11.04 14.45 -10.29
CA ALA A 264 10.82 13.17 -10.98
C ALA A 264 10.09 13.36 -12.32
N GLY A 265 9.03 14.18 -12.34
CA GLY A 265 8.27 14.49 -13.54
C GLY A 265 9.04 15.30 -14.58
N LYS A 266 9.98 16.15 -14.18
CA LYS A 266 10.87 16.84 -15.13
C LYS A 266 11.82 15.86 -15.80
N ARG A 267 12.44 14.95 -15.03
CA ARG A 267 13.36 13.94 -15.56
C ARG A 267 12.69 13.00 -16.54
N ILE A 268 11.52 12.44 -16.17
CA ILE A 268 10.78 11.53 -17.05
C ILE A 268 10.32 12.25 -18.32
N LYS A 269 9.89 13.52 -18.25
CA LYS A 269 9.56 14.29 -19.46
C LYS A 269 10.78 14.53 -20.36
N ALA A 270 11.94 14.85 -19.78
CA ALA A 270 13.17 15.03 -20.54
C ALA A 270 13.60 13.72 -21.22
N TYR A 271 13.47 12.59 -20.52
CA TYR A 271 13.69 11.24 -21.06
C TYR A 271 12.73 10.93 -22.23
N LEU A 272 11.43 11.13 -22.04
CA LEU A 272 10.41 10.90 -23.07
C LEU A 272 10.57 11.84 -24.28
N GLY A 273 11.23 12.99 -24.12
CA GLY A 273 11.62 13.84 -25.26
C GLY A 273 12.66 13.18 -26.17
N LYS A 274 13.50 12.30 -25.63
CA LYS A 274 14.51 11.52 -26.38
C LYS A 274 13.98 10.15 -26.81
N VAL A 275 13.13 9.53 -26.00
CA VAL A 275 12.54 8.19 -26.26
C VAL A 275 11.01 8.27 -26.16
N PRO A 276 10.32 8.81 -27.18
CA PRO A 276 8.88 9.11 -27.07
C PRO A 276 7.99 7.88 -26.88
N ASP A 277 8.39 6.73 -27.43
CA ASP A 277 7.58 5.51 -27.49
C ASP A 277 7.87 4.50 -26.37
N ASP A 278 8.65 4.89 -25.36
CA ASP A 278 8.87 4.07 -24.18
C ASP A 278 7.58 4.01 -23.32
N LEU A 279 6.85 2.91 -23.47
CA LEU A 279 5.60 2.66 -22.74
C LEU A 279 5.81 2.58 -21.22
N GLN A 280 6.96 2.07 -20.76
CA GLN A 280 7.27 1.98 -19.32
C GLN A 280 7.42 3.38 -18.73
N ALA A 281 8.17 4.26 -19.40
CA ALA A 281 8.34 5.65 -18.97
C ALA A 281 7.02 6.46 -19.08
N ARG A 282 6.15 6.15 -20.05
CA ARG A 282 4.80 6.73 -20.12
C ARG A 282 3.93 6.31 -18.92
N VAL A 283 4.02 5.05 -18.48
CA VAL A 283 3.35 4.58 -17.25
C VAL A 283 3.91 5.28 -16.02
N ASP A 284 5.23 5.46 -15.92
CA ASP A 284 5.87 6.19 -14.82
C ASP A 284 5.38 7.65 -14.76
N GLN A 285 5.30 8.32 -15.91
CA GLN A 285 4.73 9.67 -16.01
C GLN A 285 3.26 9.71 -15.60
N ALA A 286 2.48 8.69 -15.96
CA ALA A 286 1.08 8.61 -15.57
C ALA A 286 0.91 8.41 -14.06
N ILE A 287 1.77 7.61 -13.41
CA ILE A 287 1.80 7.47 -11.95
C ILE A 287 2.09 8.82 -11.28
N LEU A 288 3.04 9.59 -11.80
CA LEU A 288 3.28 10.96 -11.32
C LEU A 288 2.06 11.87 -11.53
N ASP A 289 1.41 11.77 -12.69
CA ASP A 289 0.19 12.50 -12.99
C ASP A 289 -0.94 12.16 -11.97
N ILE A 290 -1.02 10.91 -11.47
CA ILE A 290 -1.93 10.53 -10.38
C ILE A 290 -1.60 11.29 -9.11
N THR A 291 -0.32 11.31 -8.69
CA THR A 291 0.09 12.01 -7.46
C THR A 291 -0.12 13.52 -7.52
N GLU A 292 -0.08 14.10 -8.72
CA GLU A 292 -0.35 15.51 -8.96
C GLU A 292 -1.84 15.80 -9.23
N GLY A 293 -2.73 14.81 -9.06
CA GLY A 293 -4.18 14.95 -9.21
C GLY A 293 -4.68 15.06 -10.65
N ARG A 294 -3.82 14.85 -11.66
CA ARG A 294 -4.15 14.88 -13.09
C ARG A 294 -4.77 13.56 -13.57
N PHE A 295 -5.84 13.12 -12.91
CA PHE A 295 -6.42 11.80 -13.12
C PHE A 295 -6.86 11.52 -14.56
N THR A 296 -7.48 12.47 -15.25
CA THR A 296 -7.92 12.27 -16.64
C THR A 296 -6.75 12.04 -17.59
N LYS A 297 -5.66 12.79 -17.42
CA LYS A 297 -4.46 12.63 -18.23
C LYS A 297 -3.77 11.29 -17.95
N ALA A 298 -3.62 10.95 -16.67
CA ALA A 298 -3.07 9.67 -16.24
C ALA A 298 -3.90 8.50 -16.80
N GLU A 299 -5.23 8.54 -16.64
CA GLU A 299 -6.13 7.48 -17.10
C GLU A 299 -6.01 7.23 -18.61
N ASN A 300 -5.96 8.29 -19.42
CA ASN A 300 -5.77 8.17 -20.87
C ASN A 300 -4.41 7.53 -21.22
N SER A 301 -3.33 7.95 -20.57
CA SER A 301 -1.99 7.39 -20.79
C SER A 301 -1.90 5.92 -20.38
N LEU A 302 -2.53 5.53 -19.26
CA LEU A 302 -2.53 4.15 -18.77
C LEU A 302 -3.37 3.22 -19.65
N ARG A 303 -4.52 3.68 -20.14
CA ARG A 303 -5.34 2.90 -21.10
C ARG A 303 -4.58 2.65 -22.40
N LYS A 304 -3.95 3.69 -22.95
CA LYS A 304 -3.10 3.54 -24.14
C LYS A 304 -1.94 2.55 -23.92
N ALA A 305 -1.28 2.62 -22.76
CA ALA A 305 -0.22 1.68 -22.43
C ALA A 305 -0.71 0.22 -22.36
N LEU A 306 -1.96 -0.02 -21.91
CA LEU A 306 -2.56 -1.36 -21.90
C LEU A 306 -2.82 -1.88 -23.31
N ASP A 307 -3.27 -1.02 -24.22
CA ASP A 307 -3.60 -1.40 -25.60
C ASP A 307 -2.32 -1.69 -26.43
N ASP A 308 -1.22 -0.96 -26.16
CA ASP A 308 -0.02 -0.96 -27.01
C ASP A 308 1.06 -1.99 -26.61
N THR A 309 1.05 -2.52 -25.37
CA THR A 309 2.27 -3.10 -24.80
C THR A 309 2.49 -4.60 -25.05
N GLY A 310 1.45 -5.42 -25.08
CA GLY A 310 1.54 -6.89 -25.05
C GLY A 310 2.33 -7.49 -23.85
N ASN A 311 2.98 -6.66 -23.03
CA ASN A 311 3.84 -7.02 -21.91
C ASN A 311 3.00 -7.13 -20.61
N PRO A 312 3.00 -8.30 -19.95
CA PRO A 312 2.27 -8.50 -18.69
C PRO A 312 2.68 -7.54 -17.56
N GLU A 313 3.96 -7.17 -17.47
CA GLU A 313 4.46 -6.28 -16.41
C GLU A 313 3.95 -4.85 -16.59
N ILE A 314 4.04 -4.30 -17.80
CA ILE A 314 3.52 -2.96 -18.12
C ILE A 314 2.00 -2.96 -17.93
N SER A 315 1.30 -4.01 -18.37
CA SER A 315 -0.13 -4.17 -18.18
C SER A 315 -0.53 -4.21 -16.70
N MET A 316 0.23 -4.93 -15.87
CA MET A 316 0.01 -5.00 -14.43
C MET A 316 0.16 -3.62 -13.79
N ARG A 317 1.27 -2.91 -14.05
CA ARG A 317 1.51 -1.56 -13.54
C ARG A 317 0.44 -0.57 -13.99
N ALA A 318 -0.01 -0.66 -15.24
CA ALA A 318 -1.06 0.21 -15.75
C ALA A 318 -2.41 -0.05 -15.07
N ARG A 319 -2.77 -1.31 -14.82
CA ARG A 319 -3.96 -1.68 -14.03
C ARG A 319 -3.87 -1.19 -12.59
N LEU A 320 -2.69 -1.26 -11.94
CA LEU A 320 -2.49 -0.67 -10.61
C LEU A 320 -2.74 0.84 -10.60
N GLY A 321 -2.24 1.56 -11.60
CA GLY A 321 -2.49 3.00 -11.74
C GLY A 321 -3.97 3.32 -11.95
N LEU A 322 -4.66 2.57 -12.81
CA LEU A 322 -6.11 2.73 -13.02
C LEU A 322 -6.91 2.43 -11.75
N GLY A 323 -6.58 1.34 -11.04
CA GLY A 323 -7.17 1.02 -9.75
C GLY A 323 -6.98 2.14 -8.72
N SER A 324 -5.77 2.71 -8.65
CA SER A 324 -5.45 3.84 -7.76
C SER A 324 -6.30 5.07 -8.08
N ILE A 325 -6.53 5.36 -9.36
CA ILE A 325 -7.39 6.47 -9.78
C ILE A 325 -8.84 6.25 -9.32
N GLN A 326 -9.38 5.04 -9.49
CA GLN A 326 -10.75 4.74 -9.04
C GLN A 326 -10.85 4.78 -7.51
N GLU A 327 -9.84 4.28 -6.81
CA GLU A 327 -9.75 4.34 -5.36
C GLU A 327 -9.78 5.78 -4.84
N LEU A 328 -8.97 6.68 -5.42
CA LEU A 328 -8.91 8.08 -5.05
C LEU A 328 -10.23 8.83 -5.33
N ARG A 329 -11.01 8.34 -6.32
CA ARG A 329 -12.37 8.81 -6.63
C ARG A 329 -13.45 8.20 -5.73
N GLY A 330 -13.10 7.27 -4.84
CA GLY A 330 -14.05 6.56 -3.96
C GLY A 330 -14.81 5.42 -4.63
N LYS A 331 -14.45 5.06 -5.86
CA LYS A 331 -15.04 3.99 -6.66
C LYS A 331 -14.39 2.64 -6.31
N LEU A 332 -14.71 2.13 -5.12
CA LEU A 332 -14.05 0.95 -4.55
C LEU A 332 -14.26 -0.34 -5.39
N PRO A 333 -15.48 -0.65 -5.89
CA PRO A 333 -15.69 -1.83 -6.73
C PRO A 333 -14.87 -1.82 -8.02
N GLU A 334 -14.77 -0.66 -8.69
CA GLU A 334 -13.97 -0.52 -9.90
C GLU A 334 -12.46 -0.62 -9.62
N ALA A 335 -12.00 -0.08 -8.48
CA ALA A 335 -10.62 -0.24 -8.03
C ALA A 335 -10.28 -1.72 -7.78
N GLU A 336 -11.15 -2.45 -7.09
CA GLU A 336 -11.02 -3.88 -6.84
C GLU A 336 -10.88 -4.67 -8.15
N ALA A 337 -11.72 -4.41 -9.16
CA ALA A 337 -11.67 -5.09 -10.45
C ALA A 337 -10.30 -4.92 -11.13
N HIS A 338 -9.74 -3.70 -11.09
CA HIS A 338 -8.40 -3.44 -11.63
C HIS A 338 -7.31 -4.18 -10.85
N TYR A 339 -7.34 -4.17 -9.52
CA TYR A 339 -6.33 -4.85 -8.69
C TYR A 339 -6.39 -6.37 -8.82
N ARG A 340 -7.59 -6.99 -8.84
CA ARG A 340 -7.75 -8.43 -9.11
C ARG A 340 -7.17 -8.82 -10.46
N SER A 341 -7.42 -8.01 -11.48
CA SER A 341 -6.84 -8.28 -12.79
C SER A 341 -5.32 -8.08 -12.83
N ALA A 342 -4.75 -7.18 -12.02
CA ALA A 342 -3.30 -7.02 -11.89
C ALA A 342 -2.65 -8.23 -11.20
N ILE A 343 -3.31 -8.84 -10.21
CA ILE A 343 -2.86 -10.09 -9.56
C ILE A 343 -2.73 -11.22 -10.59
N ASN A 344 -3.69 -11.36 -11.50
CA ASN A 344 -3.67 -12.41 -12.53
C ASN A 344 -2.51 -12.27 -13.53
N LEU A 345 -1.95 -11.06 -13.69
CA LEU A 345 -0.82 -10.80 -14.59
C LEU A 345 0.54 -11.08 -13.93
N SER A 346 0.61 -11.07 -12.60
CA SER A 346 1.83 -11.39 -11.86
C SER A 346 1.51 -11.97 -10.48
N THR A 347 1.62 -13.31 -10.38
CA THR A 347 1.38 -14.06 -9.14
C THR A 347 2.50 -13.92 -8.11
N THR A 348 3.65 -13.36 -8.49
CA THR A 348 4.83 -13.21 -7.61
C THR A 348 5.04 -11.78 -7.11
N ASN A 349 4.24 -10.82 -7.58
CA ASN A 349 4.34 -9.44 -7.13
C ASN A 349 3.32 -9.22 -6.00
N PRO A 350 3.75 -8.86 -4.78
CA PRO A 350 2.84 -8.67 -3.65
C PRO A 350 1.98 -7.40 -3.78
N LEU A 351 2.41 -6.41 -4.57
CA LEU A 351 1.81 -5.08 -4.59
C LEU A 351 0.32 -5.08 -4.99
N PRO A 352 -0.11 -5.74 -6.09
CA PRO A 352 -1.54 -5.85 -6.41
C PRO A 352 -2.38 -6.45 -5.28
N GLY A 353 -1.86 -7.47 -4.60
CA GLY A 353 -2.53 -8.11 -3.47
C GLY A 353 -2.64 -7.19 -2.25
N LEU A 354 -1.56 -6.46 -1.92
CA LEU A 354 -1.56 -5.48 -0.82
C LEU A 354 -2.55 -4.33 -1.08
N MET A 355 -2.62 -3.85 -2.33
CA MET A 355 -3.58 -2.82 -2.73
C MET A 355 -5.02 -3.34 -2.68
N LEU A 356 -5.27 -4.56 -3.15
CA LEU A 356 -6.59 -5.20 -3.03
C LEU A 356 -7.01 -5.37 -1.56
N ALA A 357 -6.12 -5.85 -0.69
CA ALA A 357 -6.41 -5.99 0.75
C ALA A 357 -6.82 -4.64 1.37
N THR A 358 -6.18 -3.54 0.98
CA THR A 358 -6.57 -2.19 1.42
C THR A 358 -8.01 -1.84 1.03
N ILE A 359 -8.40 -2.17 -0.22
CA ILE A 359 -9.77 -1.94 -0.70
C ILE A 359 -10.78 -2.81 0.04
N LEU A 360 -10.47 -4.08 0.27
CA LEU A 360 -11.34 -5.02 0.98
C LEU A 360 -11.62 -4.53 2.41
N VAL A 361 -10.60 -4.04 3.12
CA VAL A 361 -10.78 -3.41 4.45
C VAL A 361 -11.70 -2.19 4.37
N ARG A 362 -11.56 -1.35 3.34
CA ARG A 362 -12.42 -0.15 3.18
C ARG A 362 -13.88 -0.52 2.86
N GLN A 363 -14.11 -1.64 2.19
CA GLN A 363 -15.41 -2.24 1.92
C GLN A 363 -15.96 -3.08 3.09
N ASP A 364 -15.29 -3.09 4.24
CA ASP A 364 -15.66 -3.88 5.43
C ASP A 364 -15.59 -5.41 5.25
N ARG A 365 -14.91 -5.87 4.21
CA ARG A 365 -14.64 -7.29 3.93
C ARG A 365 -13.34 -7.73 4.60
N THR A 366 -13.29 -7.61 5.93
CA THR A 366 -12.06 -7.79 6.72
C THR A 366 -11.53 -9.22 6.73
N ASP A 367 -12.40 -10.23 6.59
CA ASP A 367 -11.98 -11.63 6.60
C ASP A 367 -11.25 -12.02 5.31
N GLU A 368 -11.82 -11.65 4.15
CA GLU A 368 -11.13 -11.81 2.86
C GLU A 368 -9.80 -11.05 2.81
N ALA A 369 -9.75 -9.85 3.39
CA ALA A 369 -8.52 -9.09 3.50
C ALA A 369 -7.46 -9.82 4.35
N ALA A 370 -7.86 -10.42 5.48
CA ALA A 370 -6.97 -11.16 6.37
C ALA A 370 -6.39 -12.43 5.71
N GLU A 371 -7.21 -13.18 4.97
CA GLU A 371 -6.77 -14.33 4.19
C GLU A 371 -5.74 -13.94 3.14
N LEU A 372 -6.02 -12.86 2.39
CA LEU A 372 -5.11 -12.35 1.37
C LEU A 372 -3.79 -11.86 1.97
N VAL A 373 -3.82 -11.10 3.06
CA VAL A 373 -2.62 -10.63 3.78
C VAL A 373 -1.79 -11.82 4.28
N THR A 374 -2.44 -12.86 4.80
CA THR A 374 -1.76 -14.07 5.28
C THR A 374 -1.08 -14.83 4.14
N SER A 375 -1.76 -14.96 3.00
CA SER A 375 -1.23 -15.58 1.78
C SER A 375 -0.03 -14.82 1.21
N ILE A 376 -0.10 -13.49 1.14
CA ILE A 376 1.03 -12.65 0.68
C ILE A 376 2.21 -12.80 1.63
N ARG A 377 1.97 -12.73 2.95
CA ARG A 377 3.03 -12.85 3.95
C ARG A 377 3.73 -14.21 3.87
N SER A 378 2.99 -15.30 3.68
CA SER A 378 3.56 -16.65 3.56
C SER A 378 4.30 -16.89 2.25
N ALA A 379 3.89 -16.24 1.16
CA ALA A 379 4.60 -16.28 -0.12
C ALA A 379 5.91 -15.46 -0.11
N HIS A 380 6.07 -14.52 0.82
CA HIS A 380 7.16 -13.54 0.86
C HIS A 380 7.92 -13.50 2.20
N VAL A 381 8.13 -14.65 2.84
CA VAL A 381 8.73 -14.76 4.19
C VAL A 381 10.10 -14.07 4.32
N ALA A 382 10.91 -14.06 3.26
CA ALA A 382 12.24 -13.44 3.28
C ALA A 382 12.23 -11.90 3.11
N SER A 383 11.09 -11.29 2.79
CA SER A 383 10.99 -9.86 2.52
C SER A 383 10.48 -9.08 3.73
N GLN A 384 11.38 -8.41 4.44
CA GLN A 384 11.03 -7.52 5.55
C GLN A 384 10.05 -6.43 5.13
N ALA A 385 10.26 -5.82 3.95
CA ALA A 385 9.37 -4.77 3.44
C ALA A 385 7.94 -5.28 3.22
N VAL A 386 7.77 -6.49 2.67
CA VAL A 386 6.44 -7.10 2.51
C VAL A 386 5.84 -7.44 3.86
N PHE A 387 6.64 -7.95 4.79
CA PHE A 387 6.17 -8.24 6.14
C PHE A 387 5.67 -6.97 6.85
N GLY A 388 6.41 -5.87 6.79
CA GLY A 388 5.98 -4.58 7.35
C GLY A 388 4.69 -4.05 6.73
N ALA A 389 4.54 -4.16 5.40
CA ALA A 389 3.31 -3.79 4.71
C ALA A 389 2.11 -4.68 5.13
N CYS A 390 2.32 -6.00 5.24
CA CYS A 390 1.33 -6.94 5.76
C CYS A 390 0.95 -6.63 7.21
N SER A 391 1.90 -6.32 8.09
CA SER A 391 1.62 -5.95 9.48
C SER A 391 0.80 -4.66 9.57
N ARG A 392 1.11 -3.65 8.75
CA ARG A 392 0.30 -2.43 8.65
C ARG A 392 -1.14 -2.73 8.21
N LEU A 393 -1.34 -3.61 7.23
CA LEU A 393 -2.68 -4.00 6.77
C LEU A 393 -3.42 -4.82 7.82
N GLN A 394 -2.74 -5.73 8.49
CA GLN A 394 -3.31 -6.48 9.61
C GLN A 394 -3.77 -5.53 10.72
N ALA A 395 -3.00 -4.49 11.02
CA ALA A 395 -3.42 -3.49 11.98
C ALA A 395 -4.68 -2.73 11.57
N LEU A 396 -4.87 -2.45 10.27
CA LEU A 396 -6.11 -1.84 9.76
C LEU A 396 -7.29 -2.81 9.88
N ILE A 397 -7.09 -4.09 9.63
CA ILE A 397 -8.08 -5.15 9.83
C ILE A 397 -8.49 -5.22 11.31
N ASP A 398 -7.52 -5.33 12.21
CA ASP A 398 -7.73 -5.41 13.65
C ASP A 398 -8.47 -4.17 14.16
N ALA A 399 -8.09 -2.97 13.69
CA ALA A 399 -8.77 -1.73 14.05
C ALA A 399 -10.25 -1.73 13.62
N ARG A 400 -10.57 -2.28 12.44
CA ARG A 400 -11.96 -2.38 11.96
C ARG A 400 -12.77 -3.39 12.75
N LYS A 401 -12.13 -4.44 13.27
CA LYS A 401 -12.73 -5.41 14.18
C LYS A 401 -12.84 -4.91 15.64
N GLY A 402 -12.39 -3.69 15.94
CA GLY A 402 -12.37 -3.14 17.31
C GLY A 402 -11.23 -3.68 18.17
N GLU A 403 -10.29 -4.43 17.61
CA GLU A 403 -9.15 -5.05 18.30
C GLU A 403 -7.97 -4.08 18.42
N GLY A 404 -8.19 -2.94 19.10
CA GLY A 404 -7.21 -1.84 19.18
C GLY A 404 -5.81 -2.28 19.66
N ALA A 405 -5.73 -3.14 20.67
CA ALA A 405 -4.45 -3.62 21.20
C ALA A 405 -3.63 -4.40 20.15
N ARG A 406 -4.27 -5.28 19.37
CA ARG A 406 -3.61 -6.01 18.28
C ARG A 406 -3.21 -5.08 17.15
N SER A 407 -4.07 -4.11 16.83
CA SER A 407 -3.78 -3.06 15.85
C SER A 407 -2.51 -2.29 16.20
N SER A 408 -2.38 -1.82 17.44
CA SER A 408 -1.16 -1.13 17.90
C SER A 408 0.08 -2.01 17.85
N SER A 409 -0.01 -3.27 18.30
CA SER A 409 1.13 -4.19 18.26
C SER A 409 1.62 -4.46 16.82
N ASN A 410 0.69 -4.66 15.89
CA ASN A 410 1.02 -4.82 14.48
C ASN A 410 1.62 -3.54 13.86
N LEU A 411 1.20 -2.35 14.31
CA LEU A 411 1.79 -1.08 13.90
C LEU A 411 3.18 -0.84 14.49
N GLU A 412 3.42 -1.21 15.74
CA GLU A 412 4.76 -1.16 16.36
C GLU A 412 5.74 -2.03 15.58
N PHE A 413 5.34 -3.27 15.23
CA PHE A 413 6.17 -4.12 14.38
C PHE A 413 6.43 -3.47 13.01
N ALA A 414 5.42 -2.86 12.39
CA ALA A 414 5.61 -2.15 11.13
C ALA A 414 6.58 -0.96 11.27
N VAL A 415 6.56 -0.25 12.41
CA VAL A 415 7.53 0.81 12.74
C VAL A 415 8.92 0.22 12.91
N ASP A 416 9.09 -0.93 13.57
CA ASP A 416 10.42 -1.55 13.74
C ASP A 416 11.06 -1.92 12.39
N VAL A 417 10.23 -2.37 11.44
CA VAL A 417 10.66 -2.66 10.06
C VAL A 417 10.95 -1.38 9.26
N SER A 418 10.20 -0.31 9.51
CA SER A 418 10.30 0.95 8.74
C SER A 418 10.24 2.17 9.67
N PRO A 419 11.30 2.41 10.47
CA PRO A 419 11.28 3.38 11.56
C PRO A 419 11.26 4.84 11.10
N GLU A 420 11.55 5.08 9.83
CA GLU A 420 11.58 6.39 9.18
C GLU A 420 10.50 6.56 8.12
N ASP A 421 9.53 5.64 8.00
CA ASP A 421 8.39 5.83 7.11
C ASP A 421 7.34 6.72 7.78
N PRO A 422 7.11 7.96 7.30
CA PRO A 422 6.16 8.87 7.92
C PRO A 422 4.73 8.32 7.89
N ALA A 423 4.36 7.50 6.90
CA ALA A 423 3.03 6.91 6.82
C ALA A 423 2.82 5.86 7.90
N VAL A 424 3.83 5.05 8.21
CA VAL A 424 3.78 4.01 9.26
C VAL A 424 3.72 4.66 10.64
N LEU A 425 4.57 5.66 10.88
CA LEU A 425 4.55 6.46 12.10
C LEU A 425 3.20 7.19 12.29
N GLU A 426 2.63 7.78 11.23
CA GLU A 426 1.31 8.41 11.26
C GLU A 426 0.22 7.41 11.65
N ALA A 427 0.22 6.21 11.07
CA ALA A 427 -0.76 5.18 11.39
C ALA A 427 -0.64 4.69 12.84
N ALA A 428 0.58 4.45 13.32
CA ALA A 428 0.86 4.10 14.72
C ALA A 428 0.36 5.20 15.66
N GLY A 429 0.75 6.44 15.40
CA GLY A 429 0.36 7.59 16.20
C GLY A 429 -1.16 7.76 16.31
N LEU A 430 -1.88 7.68 15.19
CA LEU A 430 -3.34 7.75 15.17
C LEU A 430 -4.00 6.56 15.91
N ALA A 431 -3.42 5.36 15.84
CA ALA A 431 -3.94 4.19 16.56
C ALA A 431 -3.78 4.36 18.09
N PHE A 432 -2.63 4.86 18.55
CA PHE A 432 -2.40 5.13 19.97
C PHE A 432 -3.29 6.27 20.50
N LEU A 433 -3.51 7.33 19.72
CA LEU A 433 -4.46 8.39 20.09
C LEU A 433 -5.88 7.86 20.28
N ARG A 434 -6.36 6.97 19.40
CA ARG A 434 -7.70 6.35 19.53
C ARG A 434 -7.84 5.47 20.78
N GLN A 435 -6.74 4.95 21.30
CA GLN A 435 -6.71 4.17 22.54
C GLN A 435 -6.57 5.04 23.80
N GLY A 436 -6.53 6.37 23.67
CA GLY A 436 -6.27 7.28 24.79
C GLY A 436 -4.82 7.29 25.26
N LYS A 437 -3.90 6.61 24.56
CA LYS A 437 -2.46 6.59 24.85
C LYS A 437 -1.79 7.81 24.24
N LEU A 438 -2.12 8.99 24.79
CA LEU A 438 -1.85 10.29 24.18
C LEU A 438 -0.35 10.54 23.94
N GLU A 439 0.51 10.28 24.92
CA GLU A 439 1.96 10.53 24.83
C GLU A 439 2.66 9.64 23.79
N GLN A 440 2.26 8.36 23.70
CA GLN A 440 2.77 7.46 22.67
C GLN A 440 2.30 7.92 21.27
N GLY A 441 1.04 8.32 21.15
CA GLY A 441 0.50 8.90 19.93
C GLY A 441 1.27 10.14 19.46
N LEU A 442 1.54 11.06 20.39
CA LEU A 442 2.32 12.28 20.13
C LEU A 442 3.73 11.94 19.64
N SER A 443 4.43 11.02 20.32
CA SER A 443 5.80 10.63 19.96
C SER A 443 5.90 10.19 18.50
N TYR A 444 4.99 9.33 18.04
CA TYR A 444 4.97 8.87 16.65
C TYR A 444 4.56 9.97 15.67
N LEU A 445 3.53 10.76 15.98
CA LEU A 445 3.07 11.84 15.09
C LEU A 445 4.09 12.97 14.94
N ALA A 446 4.80 13.32 16.01
CA ALA A 446 5.86 14.32 15.98
C ALA A 446 7.03 13.86 15.09
N ARG A 447 7.42 12.59 15.19
CA ARG A 447 8.41 11.97 14.29
C ARG A 447 7.92 11.95 12.84
N ALA A 448 6.68 11.55 12.60
CA ALA A 448 6.08 11.56 11.27
C ALA A 448 6.11 12.97 10.64
N ASN A 449 5.72 13.99 11.41
CA ASN A 449 5.71 15.37 10.95
C ASN A 449 7.12 15.91 10.69
N LYS A 450 8.11 15.52 11.51
CA LYS A 450 9.53 15.89 11.30
C LYS A 450 10.10 15.30 10.00
N LEU A 451 9.73 14.06 9.68
CA LEU A 451 10.20 13.39 8.47
C LEU A 451 9.47 13.89 7.21
N GLN A 452 8.18 14.21 7.33
CA GLN A 452 7.38 14.76 6.25
C GLN A 452 6.32 15.73 6.76
N GLU A 453 6.66 17.01 6.72
CA GLU A 453 5.76 18.08 7.13
C GLU A 453 4.53 18.22 6.20
N GLY A 454 3.42 18.69 6.77
CA GLY A 454 2.24 19.07 5.98
C GLY A 454 1.31 17.91 5.60
N ARG A 455 1.54 16.69 6.12
CA ARG A 455 0.62 15.56 5.94
C ARG A 455 -0.71 15.84 6.65
N PRO A 456 -1.86 15.88 5.94
CA PRO A 456 -3.15 16.23 6.54
C PRO A 456 -3.57 15.36 7.72
N ALA A 457 -3.34 14.04 7.66
CA ALA A 457 -3.71 13.13 8.73
C ALA A 457 -2.80 13.28 9.96
N THR A 458 -1.49 13.45 9.77
CA THR A 458 -0.53 13.76 10.85
C THR A 458 -0.91 15.07 11.55
N LEU A 459 -1.15 16.14 10.78
CA LEU A 459 -1.54 17.45 11.33
C LEU A 459 -2.87 17.38 12.08
N ASN A 460 -3.87 16.66 11.54
CA ASN A 460 -5.13 16.43 12.26
C ASN A 460 -4.93 15.65 13.55
N GLY A 461 -4.06 14.64 13.57
CA GLY A 461 -3.71 13.90 14.78
C GLY A 461 -3.05 14.78 15.84
N LEU A 462 -2.10 15.63 15.44
CA LEU A 462 -1.46 16.61 16.33
C LEU A 462 -2.49 17.65 16.85
N GLY A 463 -3.38 18.14 15.99
CA GLY A 463 -4.46 19.03 16.38
C GLY A 463 -5.41 18.38 17.39
N TYR A 464 -5.78 17.11 17.19
CA TYR A 464 -6.59 16.34 18.13
C TYR A 464 -5.89 16.14 19.49
N TYR A 465 -4.60 15.79 19.49
CA TYR A 465 -3.82 15.69 20.72
C TYR A 465 -3.88 16.99 21.54
N ASN A 466 -3.57 18.13 20.89
CA ASN A 466 -3.59 19.44 21.56
C ASN A 466 -5.00 19.81 22.04
N TYR A 467 -6.03 19.45 21.28
CA TYR A 467 -7.42 19.66 21.68
C TYR A 467 -7.76 18.93 22.99
N ILE A 468 -7.38 17.65 23.10
CA ILE A 468 -7.61 16.84 24.31
C ILE A 468 -6.82 17.37 25.51
N GLN A 469 -5.62 17.91 25.28
CA GLN A 469 -4.79 18.54 26.33
C GLN A 469 -5.28 19.94 26.76
N GLY A 470 -6.38 20.44 26.18
CA GLY A 470 -6.89 21.80 26.45
C GLY A 470 -6.08 22.93 25.80
N GLN A 471 -5.08 22.60 25.00
CA GLN A 471 -4.21 23.52 24.27
C GLN A 471 -4.91 23.98 22.98
N HIS A 472 -5.98 24.76 23.16
CA HIS A 472 -6.90 25.12 22.10
C HIS A 472 -6.26 25.98 20.99
N ALA A 473 -5.36 26.91 21.34
CA ALA A 473 -4.68 27.75 20.35
C ALA A 473 -3.77 26.93 19.43
N GLU A 474 -3.03 25.98 20.01
CA GLU A 474 -2.17 25.04 19.30
C GLU A 474 -2.99 24.07 18.44
N ALA A 475 -4.10 23.56 18.97
CA ALA A 475 -5.03 22.73 18.22
C ALA A 475 -5.58 23.45 16.99
N ALA A 476 -6.02 24.71 17.15
CA ALA A 476 -6.46 25.55 16.04
C ALA A 476 -5.37 25.72 14.97
N ALA A 477 -4.13 25.99 15.38
CA ALA A 477 -3.02 26.17 14.47
C ALA A 477 -2.76 24.92 13.62
N PHE A 478 -2.81 23.72 14.21
CA PHE A 478 -2.66 22.47 13.47
C PHE A 478 -3.81 22.22 12.49
N PHE A 479 -5.06 22.46 12.88
CA PHE A 479 -6.20 22.33 11.96
C PHE A 479 -6.12 23.34 10.80
N ASP A 480 -5.69 24.57 11.07
CA ASP A 480 -5.48 25.60 10.04
C ASP A 480 -4.36 25.20 9.07
N GLN A 481 -3.28 24.59 9.57
CA GLN A 481 -2.22 24.00 8.73
C GLN A 481 -2.76 22.86 7.86
N THR A 482 -3.62 21.98 8.38
CA THR A 482 -4.25 20.92 7.58
C THR A 482 -5.03 21.51 6.41
N LEU A 483 -5.87 22.51 6.68
CA LEU A 483 -6.69 23.17 5.66
C LEU A 483 -5.82 23.88 4.60
N ALA A 484 -4.73 24.52 5.01
CA ALA A 484 -3.77 25.14 4.11
C ALA A 484 -3.04 24.12 3.22
N ALA A 485 -2.61 22.99 3.79
CA ALA A 485 -1.95 21.90 3.05
C ALA A 485 -2.87 21.30 1.98
N LEU A 486 -4.15 21.07 2.31
CA LEU A 486 -5.17 20.57 1.38
C LEU A 486 -5.49 21.58 0.27
N LYS A 487 -5.46 22.89 0.58
CA LYS A 487 -5.63 23.95 -0.43
C LYS A 487 -4.45 24.03 -1.41
N LYS A 488 -3.21 23.87 -0.92
CA LYS A 488 -2.01 23.83 -1.77
C LYS A 488 -2.07 22.66 -2.76
N ASN A 489 -2.53 21.50 -2.30
CA ASN A 489 -2.62 20.29 -3.12
C ASN A 489 -3.78 20.33 -4.15
N SER A 490 -4.82 21.13 -3.92
CA SER A 490 -5.95 21.32 -4.86
C SER A 490 -5.73 22.43 -5.89
N SER A 491 -4.60 23.14 -5.86
CA SER A 491 -4.31 24.28 -6.75
C SER A 491 -4.08 23.95 -8.24
N GLY A 492 -4.20 22.68 -8.65
CA GLY A 492 -4.26 22.30 -10.06
C GLY A 492 -5.65 22.55 -10.65
N LYS A 493 -5.77 23.47 -11.62
CA LYS A 493 -7.00 23.74 -12.39
C LYS A 493 -7.71 22.43 -12.77
N LYS A 494 -8.95 22.24 -12.28
CA LYS A 494 -9.90 21.15 -12.57
C LYS A 494 -9.59 19.73 -12.01
N GLY A 495 -8.80 19.58 -10.94
CA GLY A 495 -8.72 18.29 -10.23
C GLY A 495 -9.94 18.05 -9.33
N LYS A 496 -10.63 16.91 -9.44
CA LYS A 496 -11.63 16.47 -8.44
C LYS A 496 -10.92 16.17 -7.11
N GLU A 497 -11.39 16.73 -6.00
CA GLU A 497 -10.86 16.50 -4.66
C GLU A 497 -10.97 15.00 -4.31
N THR A 498 -9.92 14.38 -3.76
CA THR A 498 -9.93 12.95 -3.45
C THR A 498 -10.83 12.66 -2.26
N ALA A 499 -11.36 11.44 -2.16
CA ALA A 499 -12.19 11.03 -1.02
C ALA A 499 -11.47 11.24 0.33
N PHE A 500 -10.17 10.96 0.37
CA PHE A 500 -9.32 11.20 1.54
C PHE A 500 -9.20 12.69 1.87
N ALA A 501 -8.94 13.55 0.88
CA ALA A 501 -8.81 14.98 1.08
C ALA A 501 -10.12 15.60 1.59
N MET A 502 -11.27 15.17 1.05
CA MET A 502 -12.59 15.59 1.52
C MET A 502 -12.80 15.23 2.99
N GLY A 503 -12.52 13.99 3.40
CA GLY A 503 -12.64 13.56 4.79
C GLY A 503 -11.71 14.31 5.74
N ALA A 504 -10.44 14.46 5.38
CA ALA A 504 -9.46 15.20 6.19
C ALA A 504 -9.83 16.68 6.36
N LYS A 505 -10.37 17.30 5.31
CA LYS A 505 -10.87 18.69 5.32
C LYS A 505 -12.12 18.84 6.16
N ALA A 506 -13.07 17.92 6.04
CA ALA A 506 -14.29 17.91 6.84
C ALA A 506 -13.96 17.83 8.33
N TYR A 507 -13.09 16.89 8.70
CA TYR A 507 -12.59 16.75 10.07
C TYR A 507 -11.91 18.03 10.57
N ALA A 508 -10.93 18.56 9.83
CA ALA A 508 -10.20 19.76 10.23
C ALA A 508 -11.13 20.98 10.36
N THR A 509 -12.09 21.13 9.46
CA THR A 509 -13.07 22.22 9.51
C THR A 509 -13.97 22.10 10.73
N HIS A 510 -14.48 20.89 11.01
CA HIS A 510 -15.32 20.64 12.17
C HIS A 510 -14.56 20.89 13.47
N ALA A 511 -13.36 20.32 13.61
CA ALA A 511 -12.53 20.46 14.79
C ALA A 511 -12.08 21.92 15.01
N ARG A 512 -11.74 22.66 13.94
CA ARG A 512 -11.42 24.09 14.04
C ARG A 512 -12.61 24.94 14.49
N ASN A 513 -13.81 24.63 14.00
CA ASN A 513 -15.04 25.29 14.46
C ASN A 513 -15.30 25.00 15.94
N LEU A 514 -15.10 23.76 16.39
CA LEU A 514 -15.24 23.39 17.80
C LEU A 514 -14.28 24.19 18.69
N VAL A 515 -13.00 24.28 18.31
CA VAL A 515 -12.00 25.10 19.02
C VAL A 515 -12.40 26.58 19.04
N ARG A 516 -12.82 27.14 17.90
CA ARG A 516 -13.28 28.53 17.81
C ARG A 516 -14.46 28.79 18.74
N ASP A 517 -15.39 27.86 18.81
CA ASP A 517 -16.57 27.98 19.67
C ASP A 517 -16.16 28.02 21.15
N LEU A 518 -15.13 27.28 21.57
CA LEU A 518 -14.57 27.35 22.93
C LEU A 518 -13.86 28.69 23.22
N GLU A 519 -13.25 29.32 22.21
CA GLU A 519 -12.60 30.63 22.36
C GLU A 519 -13.63 31.76 22.62
N VAL A 520 -14.77 31.74 21.93
CA VAL A 520 -15.73 32.87 21.88
C VAL A 520 -17.03 32.68 22.66
N LEU A 521 -17.42 31.44 22.99
CA LEU A 521 -18.67 31.13 23.67
C LEU A 521 -18.44 30.78 25.14
N GLN A 522 -19.38 31.15 25.99
CA GLN A 522 -19.52 30.54 27.31
C GLN A 522 -20.38 29.30 27.14
N VAL A 523 -19.84 28.14 27.51
CA VAL A 523 -20.60 26.89 27.55
C VAL A 523 -21.22 26.78 28.92
N TRP A 524 -22.54 26.62 28.96
CA TRP A 524 -23.22 26.18 30.15
C TRP A 524 -23.53 24.70 29.94
N VAL A 525 -22.84 23.85 30.69
CA VAL A 525 -23.16 22.44 30.85
C VAL A 525 -23.91 22.37 32.17
N ASP A 526 -25.11 21.80 32.15
CA ASP A 526 -25.77 21.42 33.40
C ASP A 526 -24.93 20.28 33.98
N GLU A 527 -24.06 20.58 34.94
CA GLU A 527 -23.32 19.57 35.69
C GLU A 527 -24.33 19.01 36.69
N PHE A 528 -24.83 17.81 36.42
CA PHE A 528 -25.78 17.07 37.27
C PHE A 528 -25.12 16.70 38.62
N GLU A 529 -24.77 17.69 39.43
CA GLU A 529 -24.08 17.49 40.70
C GLU A 529 -25.05 17.03 41.78
N SER A 530 -24.92 15.75 42.09
CA SER A 530 -25.46 15.01 43.24
C SER A 530 -26.96 14.69 43.22
N SER A 531 -27.20 13.42 43.55
CA SER A 531 -28.47 12.74 43.73
C SER A 531 -29.49 13.54 44.54
N ALA A 532 -30.61 13.91 43.94
CA ALA A 532 -31.83 14.24 44.68
C ALA A 532 -33.04 13.75 43.88
N GLU A 533 -34.04 13.25 44.60
CA GLU A 533 -35.26 12.60 44.13
C GLU A 533 -36.24 13.53 43.35
N ASP A 534 -35.83 14.77 43.04
CA ASP A 534 -36.61 15.78 42.30
C ASP A 534 -35.87 16.23 41.03
N LEU A 535 -36.61 16.51 39.95
CA LEU A 535 -36.04 16.94 38.66
C LEU A 535 -35.19 18.21 38.78
N ILE A 536 -33.87 18.01 38.62
CA ILE A 536 -32.81 18.76 37.90
C ILE A 536 -32.97 20.29 37.82
N ASP A 537 -31.91 21.03 38.22
CA ASP A 537 -31.76 22.50 38.17
C ASP A 537 -32.58 23.20 37.07
N GLY A 538 -33.79 23.68 37.39
CA GLY A 538 -34.64 24.46 36.49
C GLY A 538 -35.20 23.74 35.24
N TRP A 539 -35.02 22.43 35.10
CA TRP A 539 -35.69 21.61 34.10
C TRP A 539 -36.98 21.04 34.68
N ASN A 540 -38.09 21.24 33.97
CA ASN A 540 -39.37 20.65 34.33
C ASN A 540 -39.61 19.41 33.49
N GLU A 541 -40.07 18.35 34.14
CA GLU A 541 -40.73 17.24 33.46
C GLU A 541 -42.17 17.60 33.15
N ILE A 542 -42.59 17.24 31.95
CA ILE A 542 -44.00 17.23 31.60
C ILE A 542 -44.34 15.81 31.20
N GLU A 543 -44.90 15.06 32.14
CA GLU A 543 -45.44 13.73 31.90
C GLU A 543 -46.74 13.81 31.10
N LEU A 544 -46.79 13.05 30.01
CA LEU A 544 -48.03 12.73 29.32
C LEU A 544 -48.18 11.21 29.38
N TYR A 545 -48.99 10.74 30.34
CA TYR A 545 -49.49 9.35 30.42
C TYR A 545 -48.48 8.27 30.85
N GLY A 546 -47.96 8.38 32.08
CA GLY A 546 -47.55 7.24 32.93
C GLY A 546 -46.18 6.60 32.65
N ILE A 547 -45.12 7.41 32.62
CA ILE A 547 -43.72 7.02 32.42
C ILE A 547 -42.88 7.63 33.56
N ASP A 548 -41.87 6.92 34.06
CA ASP A 548 -40.94 7.42 35.09
C ASP A 548 -39.68 8.06 34.45
N VAL A 549 -39.29 9.27 34.84
CA VAL A 549 -37.92 9.77 34.62
C VAL A 549 -37.05 9.32 35.77
N ALA A 550 -35.96 8.63 35.45
CA ALA A 550 -34.93 8.32 36.44
C ALA A 550 -33.63 9.08 36.11
N PRO A 551 -33.13 9.93 37.02
CA PRO A 551 -31.75 10.39 36.92
C PRO A 551 -30.80 9.20 37.11
N ALA A 552 -29.68 9.17 36.39
CA ALA A 552 -28.67 8.13 36.51
C ALA A 552 -27.26 8.73 36.37
N GLU A 553 -26.45 8.74 37.44
CA GLU A 553 -25.08 9.29 37.51
C GLU A 553 -24.82 10.58 36.71
N SER A 554 -24.53 10.47 35.40
CA SER A 554 -24.25 11.60 34.49
C SER A 554 -25.24 11.77 33.33
N ASN A 555 -26.32 10.99 33.32
CA ASN A 555 -27.32 10.93 32.26
C ASN A 555 -28.74 11.14 32.81
N VAL A 556 -29.65 11.51 31.92
CA VAL A 556 -31.09 11.42 32.17
C VAL A 556 -31.66 10.29 31.33
N VAL A 557 -32.35 9.35 31.97
CA VAL A 557 -32.95 8.20 31.29
C VAL A 557 -34.45 8.35 31.26
N PHE A 558 -35.00 8.41 30.04
CA PHE A 558 -36.42 8.25 29.79
C PHE A 558 -36.73 6.77 29.68
N LYS A 559 -37.40 6.19 30.67
CA LYS A 559 -37.74 4.77 30.65
C LYS A 559 -39.16 4.53 31.13
N GLY A 560 -39.94 3.81 30.35
CA GLY A 560 -41.26 3.37 30.81
C GLY A 560 -42.06 2.69 29.73
N ARG A 561 -43.34 2.49 30.05
CA ARG A 561 -44.31 1.83 29.16
C ARG A 561 -45.41 2.83 28.85
N GLN A 562 -45.62 3.14 27.58
CA GLN A 562 -46.63 4.13 27.18
C GLN A 562 -48.04 3.69 27.64
N GLN A 563 -48.73 4.54 28.40
CA GLN A 563 -50.14 4.35 28.80
C GLN A 563 -51.11 5.04 27.82
N LYS A 564 -52.42 4.81 27.99
CA LYS A 564 -53.47 5.13 27.01
C LYS A 564 -53.61 6.65 26.79
N SER A 565 -53.09 7.14 25.66
CA SER A 565 -53.34 8.50 25.17
C SER A 565 -54.54 8.51 24.20
N PRO A 566 -55.42 9.52 24.24
CA PRO A 566 -56.56 9.66 23.31
C PRO A 566 -56.17 9.78 21.83
N ASP A 567 -54.96 10.24 21.53
CA ASP A 567 -54.42 10.48 20.18
C ASP A 567 -53.39 9.41 19.73
N GLY A 568 -53.15 8.38 20.55
CA GLY A 568 -52.19 7.32 20.26
C GLY A 568 -50.72 7.69 20.49
N GLU A 569 -50.40 8.96 20.75
CA GLU A 569 -49.05 9.42 21.07
C GLU A 569 -48.92 9.69 22.58
N SER A 570 -47.93 9.10 23.24
CA SER A 570 -47.51 9.51 24.58
C SER A 570 -46.00 9.55 24.66
N GLY A 571 -45.50 10.38 25.56
CA GLY A 571 -44.11 10.74 25.54
C GLY A 571 -43.75 11.68 26.67
N ILE A 572 -42.46 11.88 26.80
CA ILE A 572 -41.87 12.57 27.92
C ILE A 572 -41.02 13.72 27.41
N ARG A 573 -41.07 14.85 28.12
CA ARG A 573 -40.36 16.06 27.74
C ARG A 573 -39.59 16.60 28.93
N LEU A 574 -38.28 16.76 28.74
CA LEU A 574 -37.49 17.69 29.55
C LEU A 574 -37.60 19.07 28.93
N LEU A 575 -38.06 20.05 29.69
CA LEU A 575 -38.25 21.42 29.23
C LEU A 575 -37.53 22.41 30.16
N ARG A 576 -36.87 23.42 29.58
CA ARG A 576 -36.36 24.57 30.33
C ARG A 576 -36.52 25.88 29.59
N VAL A 577 -36.72 26.96 30.35
CA VAL A 577 -36.91 28.32 29.82
C VAL A 577 -35.62 29.12 29.96
N TYR A 578 -35.18 29.73 28.86
CA TYR A 578 -33.98 30.56 28.77
C TYR A 578 -34.30 31.96 28.24
N ARG A 579 -33.57 32.97 28.71
CA ARG A 579 -33.66 34.34 28.14
C ARG A 579 -32.84 34.42 26.84
N SER A 580 -33.45 34.95 25.77
CA SER A 580 -33.02 34.75 24.37
C SER A 580 -31.70 35.40 23.93
N ARG A 581 -31.32 36.52 24.55
CA ARG A 581 -30.46 37.53 23.87
C ARG A 581 -29.05 37.04 23.51
N ASP A 582 -28.55 36.02 24.19
CA ASP A 582 -27.19 35.51 24.03
C ASP A 582 -27.12 34.07 23.49
N LEU A 583 -28.25 33.41 23.16
CA LEU A 583 -28.25 32.03 22.68
C LEU A 583 -27.59 31.94 21.29
N GLU A 584 -26.52 31.15 21.18
CA GLU A 584 -25.78 30.96 19.93
C GLU A 584 -25.92 29.53 19.39
N ARG A 585 -25.96 28.54 20.29
CA ARG A 585 -26.01 27.11 19.92
C ARG A 585 -26.63 26.29 21.04
N VAL A 586 -27.40 25.27 20.69
CA VAL A 586 -27.92 24.24 21.60
C VAL A 586 -27.60 22.88 21.02
N ALA A 587 -27.01 22.01 21.83
CA ALA A 587 -26.69 20.63 21.46
C ALA A 587 -27.24 19.68 22.52
N VAL A 588 -27.84 18.58 22.08
CA VAL A 588 -28.15 17.43 22.94
C VAL A 588 -27.46 16.20 22.39
N ARG A 589 -26.81 15.44 23.27
CA ARG A 589 -26.25 14.12 22.96
C ARG A 589 -27.16 13.07 23.57
N LEU A 590 -27.76 12.22 22.75
CA LEU A 590 -28.70 11.19 23.19
C LEU A 590 -28.56 9.90 22.38
N ARG A 591 -29.03 8.79 22.94
CA ARG A 591 -29.12 7.49 22.26
C ARG A 591 -30.47 6.83 22.55
N ILE A 592 -30.91 5.98 21.63
CA ILE A 592 -32.07 5.10 21.84
C ILE A 592 -31.51 3.76 22.33
N ASP A 593 -31.81 3.38 23.57
CA ASP A 593 -31.37 2.09 24.12
C ASP A 593 -32.32 0.96 23.69
N SER A 594 -33.63 1.25 23.56
CA SER A 594 -34.63 0.30 23.10
C SER A 594 -35.93 0.97 22.62
N GLY A 595 -36.67 0.27 21.76
CA GLY A 595 -38.01 0.65 21.29
C GLY A 595 -38.01 1.51 20.01
N ASN A 596 -39.21 1.70 19.44
CA ASN A 596 -39.44 2.60 18.31
C ASN A 596 -39.83 3.99 18.85
N VAL A 597 -38.82 4.85 18.98
CA VAL A 597 -38.97 6.17 19.61
C VAL A 597 -38.62 7.27 18.62
N VAL A 598 -39.35 8.38 18.71
CA VAL A 598 -39.11 9.64 17.99
C VAL A 598 -38.47 10.63 18.96
N PRO A 599 -37.12 10.63 19.11
CA PRO A 599 -36.44 11.68 19.83
C PRO A 599 -36.49 12.99 19.04
N SER A 600 -36.62 14.10 19.76
CA SER A 600 -36.61 15.44 19.16
C SER A 600 -35.94 16.47 20.06
N LEU A 601 -35.17 17.38 19.45
CA LEU A 601 -34.68 18.62 20.04
C LEU A 601 -35.51 19.77 19.50
N SER A 602 -36.10 20.57 20.38
CA SER A 602 -36.97 21.69 19.98
C SER A 602 -36.60 23.01 20.65
N LEU A 603 -36.80 24.09 19.89
CA LEU A 603 -36.67 25.48 20.30
C LEU A 603 -38.02 26.19 20.10
N THR A 604 -38.70 26.52 21.20
CA THR A 604 -40.03 27.15 21.21
C THR A 604 -40.01 28.57 21.78
N GLY A 605 -40.96 29.42 21.37
CA GLY A 605 -41.15 30.75 21.95
C GLY A 605 -41.71 30.75 23.38
N PRO A 606 -41.81 31.93 24.03
CA PRO A 606 -42.17 32.09 25.44
C PRO A 606 -43.57 31.59 25.81
N ASP A 607 -44.55 31.75 24.92
CA ASP A 607 -45.98 31.63 25.27
C ASP A 607 -46.52 30.20 25.13
N GLY A 608 -45.72 29.24 24.64
CA GLY A 608 -45.97 27.79 24.59
C GLY A 608 -47.22 27.31 23.82
N THR A 609 -48.27 28.11 23.64
CA THR A 609 -49.59 27.66 23.25
C THR A 609 -50.50 28.68 22.54
N ARG A 610 -50.27 30.01 22.56
CA ARG A 610 -51.34 30.96 22.11
C ARG A 610 -50.98 32.20 21.29
N SER A 611 -49.77 32.39 20.79
CA SER A 611 -49.52 33.48 19.82
C SER A 611 -48.66 33.00 18.64
N ALA A 612 -49.02 33.50 17.47
CA ALA A 612 -48.53 33.19 16.14
C ALA A 612 -46.99 32.97 15.97
N LEU A 613 -46.59 31.80 15.41
CA LEU A 613 -45.29 31.39 14.81
C LEU A 613 -44.13 31.42 15.80
N SER A 614 -43.65 30.28 16.33
CA SER A 614 -42.37 30.25 17.06
C SER A 614 -41.95 28.85 17.53
N ALA A 615 -41.76 27.88 16.64
CA ALA A 615 -41.08 26.64 17.02
C ALA A 615 -40.24 26.06 15.88
N LEU A 616 -39.05 25.55 16.23
CA LEU A 616 -38.18 24.75 15.37
C LEU A 616 -37.91 23.42 16.07
N SER A 617 -38.02 22.32 15.33
CA SER A 617 -37.77 20.98 15.85
C SER A 617 -36.92 20.17 14.88
N LEU A 618 -35.88 19.53 15.40
CA LEU A 618 -35.08 18.49 14.74
C LEU A 618 -35.45 17.16 15.37
N TYR A 619 -35.86 16.17 14.59
CA TYR A 619 -36.32 14.89 15.12
C TYR A 619 -35.92 13.73 14.23
N ARG A 620 -35.89 12.52 14.80
CA ARG A 620 -35.75 11.26 14.05
C ARG A 620 -37.14 10.67 13.84
N ASP A 621 -37.57 10.46 12.61
CA ASP A 621 -38.84 9.78 12.32
C ASP A 621 -38.75 8.26 12.53
N PHE A 622 -39.87 7.55 12.38
CA PHE A 622 -39.93 6.09 12.59
C PHE A 622 -39.14 5.30 11.55
N ASP A 623 -38.89 5.88 10.37
CA ASP A 623 -38.04 5.30 9.32
C ASP A 623 -36.54 5.57 9.56
N GLY A 624 -36.20 6.26 10.66
CA GLY A 624 -34.83 6.59 11.03
C GLY A 624 -34.25 7.79 10.27
N ARG A 625 -35.06 8.55 9.53
CA ARG A 625 -34.60 9.78 8.87
C ARG A 625 -34.60 10.94 9.85
N VAL A 626 -33.60 11.80 9.72
CA VAL A 626 -33.52 13.02 10.51
C VAL A 626 -34.28 14.13 9.80
N ARG A 627 -35.40 14.55 10.38
CA ARG A 627 -36.35 15.49 9.82
C ARG A 627 -36.36 16.81 10.59
N VAL A 628 -36.85 17.84 9.92
CA VAL A 628 -37.02 19.18 10.48
C VAL A 628 -38.47 19.59 10.32
N ARG A 629 -39.05 20.25 11.32
CA ARG A 629 -40.38 20.85 11.21
C ARG A 629 -40.45 22.20 11.91
N LEU A 630 -41.31 23.05 11.39
CA LEU A 630 -41.55 24.41 11.85
C LEU A 630 -43.00 24.54 12.29
N ARG A 631 -43.28 25.31 13.35
CA ARG A 631 -44.66 25.59 13.74
C ARG A 631 -45.14 26.94 13.24
N SER A 632 -46.19 26.91 12.43
CA SER A 632 -46.85 28.06 11.81
C SER A 632 -47.55 28.98 12.83
N ASN A 633 -48.09 30.09 12.37
CA ASN A 633 -48.78 31.08 13.21
C ASN A 633 -50.19 30.68 13.54
N LYS A 634 -50.69 29.73 12.78
CA LYS A 634 -51.96 29.08 12.99
C LYS A 634 -51.80 27.83 13.87
N GLY A 635 -50.57 27.53 14.32
CA GLY A 635 -50.27 26.40 15.20
C GLY A 635 -50.00 25.08 14.48
N GLU A 636 -50.01 25.08 13.14
CA GLU A 636 -49.79 23.90 12.30
C GLU A 636 -48.29 23.58 12.17
N TRP A 637 -47.94 22.29 12.08
CA TRP A 637 -46.57 21.89 11.74
C TRP A 637 -46.39 21.92 10.22
N ILE A 638 -45.30 22.54 9.79
CA ILE A 638 -44.88 22.65 8.40
C ILE A 638 -43.53 21.94 8.28
N GLU A 639 -43.47 20.92 7.44
CA GLU A 639 -42.23 20.28 7.05
C GLU A 639 -41.62 21.04 5.85
N PRO A 640 -40.34 21.40 5.88
CA PRO A 640 -39.65 21.95 4.71
C PRO A 640 -39.71 20.97 3.54
N GLU A 641 -39.94 21.47 2.32
CA GLU A 641 -39.92 20.62 1.12
C GLU A 641 -38.53 19.99 0.91
N GLU A 642 -38.49 18.71 0.52
CA GLU A 642 -37.25 18.06 0.09
C GLU A 642 -36.74 18.77 -1.17
N SER A 643 -35.54 19.37 -1.10
CA SER A 643 -34.96 20.08 -2.25
C SER A 643 -34.85 19.12 -3.44
N ALA A 644 -35.73 19.26 -4.41
CA ALA A 644 -35.52 18.68 -5.73
C ALA A 644 -34.17 19.18 -6.28
N ALA A 645 -33.45 18.29 -6.95
CA ALA A 645 -32.14 18.58 -7.52
C ALA A 645 -32.15 19.88 -8.36
N ALA A 646 -31.14 20.71 -8.13
CA ALA A 646 -30.70 21.89 -8.89
C ALA A 646 -31.56 22.27 -10.12
N GLY A 647 -32.34 23.34 -9.97
CA GLY A 647 -32.93 24.13 -11.05
C GLY A 647 -33.15 25.56 -10.57
N GLU A 648 -32.69 26.54 -11.35
CA GLU A 648 -32.76 27.96 -11.03
C GLU A 648 -34.20 28.42 -10.72
N GLY A 649 -34.46 28.73 -9.46
CA GLY A 649 -35.69 29.35 -8.99
C GLY A 649 -35.56 29.64 -7.50
N THR A 650 -35.57 30.93 -7.12
CA THR A 650 -35.55 31.38 -5.72
C THR A 650 -36.77 30.86 -4.95
N VAL A 651 -36.60 29.80 -4.17
CA VAL A 651 -37.60 29.37 -3.18
C VAL A 651 -37.35 30.10 -1.87
N LYS A 652 -38.31 30.91 -1.42
CA LYS A 652 -38.34 31.51 -0.08
C LYS A 652 -38.89 30.47 0.90
N GLY A 653 -38.08 30.04 1.85
CA GLY A 653 -38.49 29.12 2.93
C GLY A 653 -37.56 27.92 2.98
N ALA A 654 -37.18 27.53 4.21
CA ALA A 654 -36.21 26.50 4.59
C ALA A 654 -35.94 25.41 3.52
N ALA A 655 -34.69 25.29 3.07
CA ALA A 655 -34.27 24.20 2.20
C ALA A 655 -33.68 23.07 3.05
N TYR A 656 -34.21 21.86 2.90
CA TYR A 656 -33.58 20.64 3.40
C TYR A 656 -32.31 20.36 2.59
N VAL A 657 -31.17 20.17 3.26
CA VAL A 657 -29.85 20.14 2.61
C VAL A 657 -29.28 18.73 2.45
N GLY A 658 -29.85 17.71 3.10
CA GLY A 658 -29.36 16.33 2.92
C GLY A 658 -30.23 15.24 3.53
N ASN A 659 -30.25 14.06 2.90
CA ASN A 659 -30.91 12.85 3.39
C ASN A 659 -30.06 12.16 4.46
N VAL A 660 -30.06 12.71 5.68
CA VAL A 660 -29.35 12.14 6.82
C VAL A 660 -30.24 11.13 7.54
N THR A 661 -29.71 9.93 7.79
CA THR A 661 -30.38 8.87 8.56
C THR A 661 -29.63 8.59 9.84
N TRP A 662 -30.36 8.46 10.94
CA TRP A 662 -29.86 7.93 12.20
C TRP A 662 -29.86 6.40 12.11
N ALA A 663 -28.67 5.80 12.10
CA ALA A 663 -28.48 4.35 12.03
C ALA A 663 -29.22 3.61 13.16
N ALA A 664 -29.68 2.40 12.90
CA ALA A 664 -30.29 1.55 13.94
C ALA A 664 -29.18 0.96 14.85
N ASP A 665 -28.59 1.82 15.68
CA ASP A 665 -27.57 1.47 16.65
C ASP A 665 -27.86 2.09 18.03
N THR A 666 -27.06 1.70 19.04
CA THR A 666 -27.15 2.21 20.42
C THR A 666 -26.03 3.21 20.72
N ASN A 667 -25.41 3.80 19.70
CA ASN A 667 -24.42 4.84 19.88
C ASN A 667 -25.10 6.15 20.29
N PHE A 668 -24.31 7.03 20.91
CA PHE A 668 -24.74 8.39 21.15
C PHE A 668 -24.60 9.22 19.89
N HIS A 669 -25.68 9.91 19.55
CA HIS A 669 -25.70 10.89 18.46
C HIS A 669 -26.03 12.28 18.99
N THR A 670 -25.62 13.29 18.24
CA THR A 670 -25.77 14.69 18.61
C THR A 670 -26.77 15.38 17.70
N LEU A 671 -27.85 15.88 18.28
CA LEU A 671 -28.79 16.81 17.64
C LEU A 671 -28.38 18.23 17.97
N GLU A 672 -28.38 19.10 16.97
CA GLU A 672 -27.89 20.46 17.16
C GLU A 672 -28.65 21.53 16.39
N ILE A 673 -28.99 22.61 17.09
CA ILE A 673 -29.56 23.84 16.52
C ILE A 673 -28.56 24.98 16.76
N ARG A 674 -28.05 25.56 15.67
CA ARG A 674 -27.12 26.69 15.68
C ARG A 674 -27.79 27.93 15.12
N LYS A 675 -27.47 29.10 15.63
CA LYS A 675 -27.81 30.36 14.96
C LYS A 675 -27.02 30.45 13.64
N ALA A 676 -27.70 30.75 12.54
CA ALA A 676 -27.05 30.80 11.23
C ALA A 676 -25.97 31.89 11.20
N ARG A 677 -24.90 31.66 10.43
CA ARG A 677 -23.80 32.62 10.26
C ARG A 677 -23.47 32.80 8.79
N THR A 678 -23.26 34.04 8.38
CA THR A 678 -22.75 34.40 7.05
C THR A 678 -21.26 34.71 7.12
N SER A 679 -20.61 34.84 5.96
CA SER A 679 -19.22 35.29 5.84
C SER A 679 -18.95 36.69 6.45
N ARG A 680 -20.00 37.48 6.74
CA ARG A 680 -19.92 38.79 7.37
C ARG A 680 -20.32 38.80 8.86
N GLY A 681 -20.61 37.64 9.46
CA GLY A 681 -21.01 37.50 10.86
C GLY A 681 -22.37 36.82 11.07
N ALA A 682 -22.87 36.84 12.31
CA ALA A 682 -24.15 36.24 12.69
C ALA A 682 -25.32 36.86 11.89
N THR A 683 -26.27 36.02 11.44
CA THR A 683 -27.47 36.46 10.74
C THR A 683 -28.48 37.14 11.69
N LYS A 684 -29.65 37.53 11.15
CA LYS A 684 -30.82 37.94 11.96
C LYS A 684 -31.06 36.92 13.09
N SER A 685 -31.59 37.39 14.23
CA SER A 685 -31.74 36.61 15.48
C SER A 685 -32.59 35.35 15.38
N ASN A 686 -33.26 35.15 14.24
CA ASN A 686 -34.27 34.13 14.03
C ASN A 686 -33.97 33.20 12.85
N MET A 687 -32.71 33.11 12.45
CA MET A 687 -32.22 32.22 11.40
C MET A 687 -31.35 31.14 12.02
N PHE A 688 -31.59 29.88 11.66
CA PHE A 688 -30.93 28.73 12.29
C PHE A 688 -30.43 27.71 11.27
N ASP A 689 -29.34 27.04 11.61
CA ASP A 689 -28.82 25.87 10.92
C ASP A 689 -28.96 24.65 11.83
N LEU A 690 -29.28 23.50 11.25
CA LEU A 690 -29.54 22.25 11.97
C LEU A 690 -28.53 21.19 11.57
N TYR A 691 -27.99 20.49 12.56
CA TYR A 691 -26.97 19.46 12.35
C TYR A 691 -27.31 18.17 13.09
N PHE A 692 -26.92 17.05 12.47
CA PHE A 692 -26.95 15.71 13.04
C PHE A 692 -25.54 15.13 12.96
N ASP A 693 -24.92 14.79 14.09
CA ASP A 693 -23.52 14.32 14.16
C ASP A 693 -22.51 15.19 13.38
N GLY A 694 -22.78 16.50 13.34
CA GLY A 694 -21.96 17.47 12.61
C GLY A 694 -22.26 17.58 11.12
N GLU A 695 -23.11 16.72 10.56
CA GLU A 695 -23.62 16.82 9.19
C GLU A 695 -24.81 17.80 9.13
N PRO A 696 -24.86 18.71 8.14
CA PRO A 696 -25.95 19.67 8.01
C PRO A 696 -27.23 19.01 7.51
N VAL A 697 -28.32 19.15 8.27
CA VAL A 697 -29.66 18.66 7.90
C VAL A 697 -30.45 19.75 7.18
N ALA A 698 -30.39 20.98 7.71
CA ALA A 698 -31.04 22.14 7.10
C ALA A 698 -30.21 23.40 7.39
N ARG A 699 -30.28 24.38 6.48
CA ARG A 699 -29.56 25.66 6.61
C ARG A 699 -30.47 26.84 6.40
N GLU A 700 -30.10 27.96 7.02
CA GLU A 700 -30.79 29.24 6.88
C GLU A 700 -32.31 29.15 7.13
N VAL A 701 -32.68 28.33 8.11
CA VAL A 701 -34.08 28.11 8.49
C VAL A 701 -34.58 29.34 9.25
N GLN A 702 -35.47 30.10 8.60
CA GLN A 702 -36.08 31.28 9.20
C GLN A 702 -37.26 30.90 10.08
N VAL A 703 -37.23 31.31 11.34
CA VAL A 703 -38.28 31.02 12.33
C VAL A 703 -38.83 32.32 12.90
N PRO A 704 -39.91 32.89 12.34
CA PRO A 704 -40.54 34.09 12.90
C PRO A 704 -40.92 33.88 14.38
N GLY A 705 -40.90 34.95 15.19
CA GLY A 705 -41.36 34.95 16.60
C GLY A 705 -40.35 34.51 17.67
N LEU A 706 -39.23 33.88 17.30
CA LEU A 706 -38.15 33.52 18.24
C LEU A 706 -37.28 34.74 18.64
N SER A 707 -37.73 35.61 19.56
CA SER A 707 -37.09 36.92 19.80
C SER A 707 -36.79 37.36 21.25
N THR A 708 -37.42 36.79 22.28
CA THR A 708 -37.33 37.33 23.66
C THR A 708 -36.97 36.32 24.74
N SER A 709 -37.55 35.13 24.71
CA SER A 709 -37.13 33.97 25.51
C SER A 709 -37.46 32.69 24.75
N TYR A 710 -36.74 31.63 25.10
CA TYR A 710 -36.82 30.34 24.45
C TYR A 710 -37.13 29.25 25.46
N GLN A 711 -38.02 28.36 25.07
CA GLN A 711 -38.19 27.06 25.68
C GLN A 711 -37.32 26.07 24.89
N LEU A 712 -36.39 25.41 25.59
CA LEU A 712 -35.60 24.32 25.03
C LEU A 712 -36.18 23.01 25.54
N SER A 713 -36.40 22.06 24.64
CA SER A 713 -36.90 20.76 25.05
C SER A 713 -36.29 19.59 24.29
N VAL A 714 -36.06 18.51 25.02
CA VAL A 714 -35.83 17.17 24.47
C VAL A 714 -37.07 16.36 24.74
N MET A 715 -37.61 15.71 23.71
CA MET A 715 -38.81 14.88 23.83
C MET A 715 -38.58 13.52 23.20
N ALA A 716 -39.08 12.48 23.85
CA ALA A 716 -39.13 11.10 23.36
C ALA A 716 -40.61 10.66 23.28
N ARG A 717 -41.01 10.07 22.15
CA ARG A 717 -42.40 9.70 21.83
C ARG A 717 -42.45 8.31 21.18
N THR A 718 -43.46 7.50 21.51
CA THR A 718 -43.73 6.20 20.86
C THR A 718 -45.02 6.26 20.03
N ASP A 719 -45.14 5.40 19.00
CA ASP A 719 -46.31 5.29 18.10
C ASP A 719 -47.38 4.30 18.56
N ALA A 720 -47.04 3.35 19.45
CA ALA A 720 -47.89 2.22 19.77
C ALA A 720 -48.06 1.95 21.27
N LEU A 721 -49.33 1.89 21.68
CA LEU A 721 -49.75 1.71 23.07
C LEU A 721 -49.14 0.45 23.71
N GLY A 722 -48.52 0.61 24.89
CA GLY A 722 -48.03 -0.51 25.69
C GLY A 722 -46.62 -1.01 25.34
N ASN A 723 -45.88 -0.31 24.49
CA ASN A 723 -44.46 -0.61 24.22
C ASN A 723 -43.55 -0.12 25.36
N GLU A 724 -42.54 -0.92 25.70
CA GLU A 724 -41.42 -0.47 26.53
C GLU A 724 -40.42 0.31 25.67
N TYR A 725 -39.87 1.40 26.22
CA TYR A 725 -38.85 2.17 25.56
C TYR A 725 -37.81 2.70 26.53
N SER A 726 -36.62 2.98 26.01
CA SER A 726 -35.53 3.61 26.77
C SER A 726 -34.73 4.56 25.88
N VAL A 727 -34.63 5.82 26.29
CA VAL A 727 -33.79 6.84 25.65
C VAL A 727 -32.90 7.48 26.71
N THR A 728 -31.60 7.47 26.48
CA THR A 728 -30.61 8.05 27.38
C THR A 728 -30.12 9.39 26.80
N VAL A 729 -30.23 10.46 27.59
CA VAL A 729 -29.63 11.77 27.32
C VAL A 729 -28.35 11.89 28.13
N ASP A 730 -27.22 11.98 27.43
CA ASP A 730 -25.89 12.04 28.05
C ASP A 730 -25.50 13.46 28.45
N ASN A 731 -25.75 14.44 27.58
CA ASN A 731 -25.60 15.83 27.99
C ASN A 731 -26.49 16.76 27.18
N PHE A 732 -26.79 17.88 27.82
CA PHE A 732 -27.46 19.03 27.21
C PHE A 732 -26.55 20.24 27.35
N LYS A 733 -26.12 20.84 26.23
CA LYS A 733 -25.18 21.96 26.21
C LYS A 733 -25.82 23.18 25.57
N VAL A 734 -25.81 24.28 26.33
CA VAL A 734 -26.26 25.59 25.84
C VAL A 734 -25.06 26.51 25.72
N TYR A 735 -24.83 27.00 24.51
CA TYR A 735 -23.74 27.91 24.20
C TYR A 735 -24.30 29.31 24.05
N ARG A 736 -23.72 30.24 24.81
CA ARG A 736 -24.07 31.66 24.73
C ARG A 736 -22.87 32.53 24.41
N ALA A 737 -23.12 33.69 23.80
CA ALA A 737 -22.08 34.71 23.65
C ALA A 737 -21.51 35.09 25.03
N LYS A 738 -20.17 35.13 25.17
CA LYS A 738 -19.55 35.65 26.41
C LYS A 738 -20.03 37.09 26.61
N ALA A 739 -20.55 37.40 27.80
CA ALA A 739 -20.91 38.77 28.15
C ALA A 739 -19.68 39.67 27.93
N LYS A 740 -19.83 40.74 27.13
CA LYS A 740 -18.76 41.75 27.04
C LYS A 740 -18.51 42.24 28.46
N LYS A 741 -17.28 42.10 28.99
CA LYS A 741 -16.89 42.74 30.24
C LYS A 741 -17.32 44.21 30.12
N LYS A 742 -18.25 44.67 30.95
CA LYS A 742 -18.57 46.09 31.04
C LYS A 742 -17.25 46.80 31.34
N LYS A 743 -16.82 47.67 30.42
CA LYS A 743 -15.70 48.56 30.66
C LYS A 743 -16.10 49.60 31.69
#